data_AF-A0AAU5A8N1-F1
#
_entry.id   AF-A0AAU5A8N1-F1
#
_cell.length_a   1.000
_cell.length_b   1.000
_cell.length_c   1.000
_cell.angle_alpha   90.00
_cell.angle_beta   90.00
_cell.angle_gamma   90.00
#
_symmetry.space_group_name_H-M   'P 1'
#
loop_
_entity.id
_entity.type
_entity.pdbx_description
1 polymer ?
#
loop_
_entity_poly.entity_id
_entity_poly.type
_entity_poly.pdbx_seq_one_letter_code
_entity_poly.pdbx_strand_id
1 'polypeptide(L)'
;MSRDQLQSAERSEASAEAPFLELLARGASADAYEQPVLLARADGLPPDRIAALERAKLLALRVRSEMEGRRRREAELSALFETAHDLAGLRDLDAVLQAIVQRARSLLGTDVAYLSLNDPAEGDTYMRVTEGSVAARFQQLRLGMGEGLGGLVAQTARPYVTDDYFQDDRFQHTRTIDAGVRDEGLVAILGVPLMLGPHVIGVLFAADRRARVFEREQIALLGSFAALAAAAIDTANLLTETREALADLERANEIIRDRSGVIERASDVHDRLAELVLRGGGVHDVSAAVSEILDGSVQFADAGTAPGDALEVSRAEGHAVRHGDDWVAAVTAGGELLGALVLRGHPGLDPVDQRTLERAAMVTSLLLLARRSASEAEQRVRGELLDDLLDARDRDPRLLRERAARLDADLDATHVVLASRLDATAADADHEAAARRRLWSAASHLAATRHGLAAARDGGTVLLLPLRPGDTATELARRTAKELGTAVHEAVTVGASAPVQDLAARPDTVAEAYAEGQRCLEALRLLGRTGDGAAAEDFGFLGLLLAGSRDISGFVERTIGQVVTYDEKRGTDLLLTLDAYFACGMSPARTKDELHVHVNTVAQRLERVGRLLGPDWQSPARTLEIQLALRLHRLTSTGQH
;
A
#
# COMPACT_ATOMS: atom_id res chain seq x y z
N MET A 1 100.45 -49.97 -23.94
CA MET A 1 99.56 -49.84 -25.12
C MET A 1 99.81 -48.47 -25.74
N SER A 2 100.32 -48.44 -26.98
CA SER A 2 100.62 -47.18 -27.69
C SER A 2 99.34 -46.47 -28.12
N ARG A 3 99.41 -45.14 -28.25
CA ARG A 3 98.31 -44.25 -28.71
C ARG A 3 97.66 -44.73 -30.02
N ASP A 4 98.44 -45.38 -30.90
CA ASP A 4 97.96 -46.02 -32.14
C ASP A 4 97.10 -47.27 -31.92
N GLN A 5 97.33 -48.04 -30.85
CA GLN A 5 96.51 -49.23 -30.55
C GLN A 5 95.12 -48.86 -30.00
N LEU A 6 95.02 -47.73 -29.28
CA LEU A 6 93.74 -47.16 -28.85
C LEU A 6 92.95 -46.60 -30.05
N GLN A 7 93.60 -45.84 -30.95
CA GLN A 7 92.95 -45.30 -32.16
C GLN A 7 92.53 -46.39 -33.15
N SER A 8 93.27 -47.50 -33.27
CA SER A 8 92.90 -48.64 -34.10
C SER A 8 91.75 -49.47 -33.52
N ALA A 9 91.66 -49.60 -32.18
CA ALA A 9 90.55 -50.26 -31.51
C ALA A 9 89.26 -49.43 -31.61
N GLU A 10 89.35 -48.11 -31.39
CA GLU A 10 88.22 -47.17 -31.53
C GLU A 10 87.68 -47.10 -32.97
N ARG A 11 88.56 -47.09 -34.00
CA ARG A 11 88.13 -47.18 -35.42
C ARG A 11 87.51 -48.53 -35.78
N SER A 12 87.91 -49.60 -35.09
CA SER A 12 87.37 -50.94 -35.33
C SER A 12 85.99 -51.14 -34.69
N GLU A 13 85.74 -50.56 -33.52
CA GLU A 13 84.43 -50.58 -32.85
C GLU A 13 83.42 -49.66 -33.55
N ALA A 14 83.82 -48.46 -33.97
CA ALA A 14 82.94 -47.55 -34.73
C ALA A 14 82.43 -48.15 -36.06
N SER A 15 83.20 -49.05 -36.67
CA SER A 15 82.81 -49.78 -37.88
C SER A 15 81.82 -50.93 -37.63
N ALA A 16 81.73 -51.44 -36.39
CA ALA A 16 80.82 -52.52 -36.04
C ALA A 16 79.41 -52.01 -35.64
N GLU A 17 79.28 -50.76 -35.21
CA GLU A 17 77.98 -50.21 -34.75
C GLU A 17 77.11 -49.67 -35.89
N ALA A 18 77.72 -49.15 -36.96
CA ALA A 18 77.02 -48.45 -38.04
C ALA A 18 75.83 -49.24 -38.67
N PRO A 19 75.95 -50.55 -38.96
CA PRO A 19 74.82 -51.32 -39.49
C PRO A 19 73.63 -51.37 -38.52
N PHE A 20 73.88 -51.45 -37.21
CA PHE A 20 72.82 -51.53 -36.21
C PHE A 20 72.15 -50.19 -35.93
N LEU A 21 72.89 -49.07 -36.06
CA LEU A 21 72.33 -47.72 -35.98
C LEU A 21 71.36 -47.45 -37.14
N GLU A 22 71.68 -47.90 -38.35
CA GLU A 22 70.76 -47.82 -39.51
C GLU A 22 69.50 -48.67 -39.30
N LEU A 23 69.66 -49.88 -38.74
CA LEU A 23 68.52 -50.75 -38.38
C LEU A 23 67.60 -50.11 -37.32
N LEU A 24 68.17 -49.43 -36.33
CA LEU A 24 67.44 -48.67 -35.32
C LEU A 24 66.68 -47.48 -35.93
N ALA A 25 67.35 -46.70 -36.78
CA ALA A 25 66.78 -45.51 -37.40
C ALA A 25 65.55 -45.84 -38.27
N ARG A 26 65.59 -46.96 -39.00
CA ARG A 26 64.47 -47.41 -39.86
C ARG A 26 63.42 -48.26 -39.15
N GLY A 27 63.61 -48.56 -37.86
CA GLY A 27 62.67 -49.39 -37.09
C GLY A 27 62.56 -50.83 -37.57
N ALA A 28 63.67 -51.47 -37.93
CA ALA A 28 63.68 -52.84 -38.45
C ALA A 28 63.20 -53.89 -37.41
N SER A 29 62.73 -55.05 -37.89
CA SER A 29 62.32 -56.19 -37.04
C SER A 29 63.51 -56.81 -36.29
N ALA A 30 63.24 -57.57 -35.22
CA ALA A 30 64.28 -58.21 -34.40
C ALA A 30 65.22 -59.10 -35.22
N ASP A 31 64.65 -59.87 -36.14
CA ASP A 31 65.38 -60.83 -36.96
C ASP A 31 66.37 -60.14 -37.90
N ALA A 32 66.09 -58.89 -38.31
CA ALA A 32 66.98 -58.12 -39.16
C ALA A 32 68.31 -57.76 -38.46
N TYR A 33 68.35 -57.76 -37.13
CA TYR A 33 69.57 -57.50 -36.34
C TYR A 33 70.52 -58.70 -36.33
N GLU A 34 70.11 -59.89 -36.77
CA GLU A 34 71.03 -61.03 -36.93
C GLU A 34 71.86 -60.93 -38.22
N GLN A 35 71.33 -60.26 -39.24
CA GLN A 35 71.89 -60.24 -40.59
C GLN A 35 73.33 -59.69 -40.66
N PRO A 36 73.71 -58.58 -39.98
CA PRO A 36 75.09 -58.09 -40.01
C PRO A 36 76.11 -59.06 -39.39
N VAL A 37 75.71 -59.81 -38.36
CA VAL A 37 76.57 -60.82 -37.70
C VAL A 37 76.72 -62.05 -38.59
N LEU A 38 75.65 -62.49 -39.25
CA LEU A 38 75.66 -63.64 -40.16
C LEU A 38 76.52 -63.38 -41.41
N LEU A 39 76.42 -62.20 -42.02
CA LEU A 39 77.26 -61.80 -43.15
C LEU A 39 78.75 -61.74 -42.75
N ALA A 40 79.05 -61.16 -41.59
CA ALA A 40 80.42 -61.12 -41.07
C ALA A 40 81.04 -62.51 -40.83
N ARG A 41 80.23 -63.49 -40.42
CA ARG A 41 80.65 -64.90 -40.29
C ARG A 41 80.87 -65.55 -41.65
N ALA A 42 80.00 -65.28 -42.63
CA ALA A 42 80.10 -65.83 -43.98
C ALA A 42 81.33 -65.28 -44.74
N ASP A 43 81.68 -64.02 -44.53
CA ASP A 43 82.82 -63.35 -45.17
C ASP A 43 84.17 -63.67 -44.50
N GLY A 44 84.18 -64.50 -43.45
CA GLY A 44 85.40 -64.96 -42.79
C GLY A 44 86.13 -63.89 -41.97
N LEU A 45 85.41 -62.89 -41.44
CA LEU A 45 86.01 -61.83 -40.63
C LEU A 45 86.64 -62.37 -39.33
N PRO A 46 87.65 -61.67 -38.77
CA PRO A 46 88.34 -62.12 -37.55
C PRO A 46 87.37 -62.31 -36.36
N PRO A 47 87.63 -63.28 -35.45
CA PRO A 47 86.77 -63.56 -34.30
C PRO A 47 86.48 -62.32 -33.44
N ASP A 48 87.47 -61.45 -33.24
CA ASP A 48 87.34 -60.22 -32.45
C ASP A 48 86.33 -59.23 -33.06
N ARG A 49 86.26 -59.18 -34.40
CA ARG A 49 85.29 -58.35 -35.14
C ARG A 49 83.88 -58.91 -35.04
N ILE A 50 83.72 -60.23 -35.10
CA ILE A 50 82.42 -60.90 -34.91
C ILE A 50 81.92 -60.69 -33.48
N ALA A 51 82.81 -60.79 -32.48
CA ALA A 51 82.46 -60.53 -31.08
C ALA A 51 82.05 -59.07 -30.83
N ALA A 52 82.69 -58.10 -31.51
CA ALA A 52 82.28 -56.70 -31.46
C ALA A 52 80.89 -56.47 -32.07
N LEU A 53 80.58 -57.11 -33.21
CA LEU A 53 79.25 -57.06 -33.83
C LEU A 53 78.16 -57.70 -32.96
N GLU A 54 78.44 -58.83 -32.30
CA GLU A 54 77.51 -59.46 -31.35
C GLU A 54 77.21 -58.53 -30.14
N ARG A 55 78.23 -57.85 -29.60
CA ARG A 55 78.01 -56.86 -28.53
C ARG A 55 77.17 -55.68 -29.00
N ALA A 56 77.47 -55.14 -30.18
CA ALA A 56 76.71 -54.03 -30.78
C ALA A 56 75.25 -54.43 -31.08
N LYS A 57 75.00 -55.66 -31.56
CA LYS A 57 73.66 -56.22 -31.75
C LYS A 57 72.86 -56.23 -30.45
N LEU A 58 73.43 -56.80 -29.38
CA LEU A 58 72.74 -56.89 -28.08
C LEU A 58 72.40 -55.50 -27.51
N LEU A 59 73.31 -54.53 -27.63
CA LEU A 59 73.07 -53.15 -27.23
C LEU A 59 71.96 -52.51 -28.07
N ALA A 60 71.97 -52.70 -29.40
CA ALA A 60 70.95 -52.16 -30.28
C ALA A 60 69.57 -52.76 -30.01
N LEU A 61 69.48 -54.07 -29.76
CA LEU A 61 68.23 -54.73 -29.36
C LEU A 61 67.71 -54.21 -28.02
N ARG A 62 68.60 -53.92 -27.05
CA ARG A 62 68.21 -53.27 -25.79
C ARG A 62 67.64 -51.87 -26.02
N VAL A 63 68.33 -51.02 -26.79
CA VAL A 63 67.86 -49.66 -27.13
C VAL A 63 66.51 -49.73 -27.84
N ARG A 64 66.34 -50.66 -28.79
CA ARG A 64 65.06 -50.86 -29.49
C ARG A 64 63.93 -51.18 -28.50
N SER A 65 64.16 -52.12 -27.58
CA SER A 65 63.16 -52.50 -26.57
C SER A 65 62.75 -51.32 -25.68
N GLU A 66 63.71 -50.46 -25.30
CA GLU A 66 63.40 -49.24 -24.55
C GLU A 66 62.62 -48.21 -25.38
N MET A 67 62.97 -48.03 -26.66
CA MET A 67 62.26 -47.12 -27.56
C MET A 67 60.84 -47.60 -27.86
N GLU A 68 60.64 -48.90 -28.09
CA GLU A 68 59.32 -49.52 -28.24
C GLU A 68 58.48 -49.33 -26.98
N GLY A 69 59.06 -49.54 -25.79
CA GLY A 69 58.40 -49.29 -24.52
C GLY A 69 58.07 -47.80 -24.27
N ARG A 70 58.91 -46.86 -24.73
CA ARG A 70 58.59 -45.42 -24.67
C ARG A 70 57.47 -45.04 -25.64
N ARG A 71 57.53 -45.48 -26.89
CA ARG A 71 56.48 -45.22 -27.89
C ARG A 71 55.13 -45.78 -27.47
N ARG A 72 55.12 -46.98 -26.86
CA ARG A 72 53.88 -47.59 -26.33
C ARG A 72 53.28 -46.73 -25.22
N ARG A 73 54.09 -46.31 -24.25
CA ARG A 73 53.64 -45.40 -23.17
C ARG A 73 53.17 -44.05 -23.68
N GLU A 74 53.84 -43.49 -24.69
CA GLU A 74 53.43 -42.23 -25.32
C GLU A 74 52.07 -42.38 -26.02
N ALA A 75 51.85 -43.47 -26.76
CA ALA A 75 50.56 -43.76 -27.38
C ALA A 75 49.45 -43.99 -26.33
N GLU A 76 49.73 -44.71 -25.24
CA GLU A 76 48.81 -44.91 -24.12
C GLU A 76 48.42 -43.59 -23.46
N LEU A 77 49.39 -42.71 -23.19
CA LEU A 77 49.14 -41.39 -22.61
C LEU A 77 48.32 -40.50 -23.55
N SER A 78 48.67 -40.46 -24.84
CA SER A 78 47.90 -39.70 -25.84
C SER A 78 46.45 -40.16 -25.91
N ALA A 79 46.21 -41.48 -25.93
CA ALA A 79 44.86 -42.04 -25.93
C ALA A 79 44.08 -41.68 -24.66
N LEU A 80 44.73 -41.66 -23.49
CA LEU A 80 44.11 -41.21 -22.23
C LEU A 80 43.77 -39.71 -22.26
N PHE A 81 44.66 -38.86 -22.81
CA PHE A 81 44.44 -37.41 -22.89
C PHE A 81 43.32 -37.03 -23.87
N GLU A 82 43.30 -37.59 -25.07
CA GLU A 82 42.20 -37.41 -26.03
C GLU A 82 40.87 -37.82 -25.39
N THR A 83 40.89 -38.90 -24.63
CA THR A 83 39.73 -39.39 -23.89
C THR A 83 39.27 -38.48 -22.76
N ALA A 84 40.19 -37.97 -21.93
CA ALA A 84 39.83 -37.00 -20.91
C ALA A 84 39.21 -35.73 -21.52
N HIS A 85 39.76 -35.28 -22.66
CA HIS A 85 39.26 -34.11 -23.37
C HIS A 85 37.84 -34.31 -23.90
N ASP A 86 37.60 -35.44 -24.56
CA ASP A 86 36.28 -35.74 -25.14
C ASP A 86 35.20 -35.96 -24.07
N LEU A 87 35.56 -36.60 -22.95
CA LEU A 87 34.64 -36.76 -21.82
C LEU A 87 34.30 -35.43 -21.14
N ALA A 88 35.28 -34.52 -21.03
CA ALA A 88 35.05 -33.19 -20.44
C ALA A 88 34.12 -32.29 -21.28
N GLY A 89 33.99 -32.56 -22.58
CA GLY A 89 33.08 -31.84 -23.47
C GLY A 89 31.61 -32.28 -23.35
N LEU A 90 31.36 -33.46 -22.78
CA LEU A 90 30.02 -34.02 -22.65
C LEU A 90 29.33 -33.45 -21.39
N ARG A 91 28.05 -33.12 -21.55
CA ARG A 91 27.25 -32.46 -20.50
C ARG A 91 26.09 -33.32 -19.99
N ASP A 92 25.87 -34.45 -20.63
CA ASP A 92 24.79 -35.39 -20.37
C ASP A 92 25.39 -36.68 -19.80
N LEU A 93 24.84 -37.15 -18.69
CA LEU A 93 25.38 -38.30 -17.98
C LEU A 93 25.36 -39.57 -18.85
N ASP A 94 24.28 -39.79 -19.59
CA ASP A 94 24.14 -40.99 -20.42
C ASP A 94 25.14 -40.98 -21.59
N ALA A 95 25.33 -39.83 -22.23
CA ALA A 95 26.39 -39.65 -23.22
C ALA A 95 27.80 -39.90 -22.66
N VAL A 96 28.09 -39.40 -21.44
CA VAL A 96 29.37 -39.63 -20.75
C VAL A 96 29.60 -41.11 -20.50
N LEU A 97 28.60 -41.80 -19.93
CA LEU A 97 28.70 -43.23 -19.61
C LEU A 97 28.89 -44.10 -20.85
N GLN A 98 28.17 -43.80 -21.94
CA GLN A 98 28.34 -44.49 -23.23
C GLN A 98 29.75 -44.28 -23.82
N ALA A 99 30.23 -43.03 -23.80
CA ALA A 99 31.57 -42.72 -24.27
C ALA A 99 32.66 -43.43 -23.44
N ILE A 100 32.46 -43.58 -22.13
CA ILE A 100 33.38 -44.30 -21.25
C ILE A 100 33.52 -45.77 -21.68
N VAL A 101 32.41 -46.49 -21.80
CA VAL A 101 32.47 -47.93 -22.15
C VAL A 101 33.00 -48.15 -23.58
N GLN A 102 32.64 -47.27 -24.52
CA GLN A 102 33.15 -47.34 -25.89
C GLN A 102 34.67 -47.20 -25.94
N ARG A 103 35.22 -46.25 -25.18
CA ARG A 103 36.67 -46.02 -25.10
C ARG A 103 37.40 -47.11 -24.34
N ALA A 104 36.83 -47.61 -23.24
CA ALA A 104 37.41 -48.75 -22.50
C ALA A 104 37.63 -49.96 -23.43
N ARG A 105 36.61 -50.27 -24.25
CA ARG A 105 36.65 -51.36 -25.23
C ARG A 105 37.74 -51.13 -26.28
N SER A 106 37.79 -49.94 -26.88
CA SER A 106 38.79 -49.60 -27.90
C SER A 106 40.21 -49.55 -27.35
N LEU A 107 40.40 -49.03 -26.14
CA LEU A 107 41.71 -48.86 -25.49
C LEU A 107 42.39 -50.20 -25.17
N LEU A 108 41.60 -51.18 -24.72
CA LEU A 108 42.11 -52.52 -24.40
C LEU A 108 41.99 -53.54 -25.54
N GLY A 109 41.24 -53.20 -26.60
CA GLY A 109 40.93 -54.11 -27.70
C GLY A 109 40.23 -55.37 -27.20
N THR A 110 39.15 -55.20 -26.42
CA THR A 110 38.34 -56.31 -25.91
C THR A 110 37.04 -56.48 -26.68
N ASP A 111 36.43 -57.67 -26.60
CA ASP A 111 35.14 -57.95 -27.23
C ASP A 111 34.02 -57.08 -26.64
N VAL A 112 34.01 -56.92 -25.32
CA VAL A 112 32.97 -56.22 -24.55
C VAL A 112 33.61 -55.28 -23.53
N ALA A 113 32.98 -54.13 -23.28
CA ALA A 113 33.22 -53.31 -22.10
C ALA A 113 31.89 -52.89 -21.49
N TYR A 114 31.85 -52.75 -20.18
CA TYR A 114 30.62 -52.39 -19.48
C TYR A 114 30.93 -51.68 -18.17
N LEU A 115 29.92 -50.99 -17.65
CA LEU A 115 30.04 -50.19 -16.44
C LEU A 115 28.84 -50.45 -15.55
N SER A 116 29.11 -50.74 -14.28
CA SER A 116 28.10 -50.80 -13.23
C SER A 116 28.20 -49.58 -12.34
N LEU A 117 27.06 -49.10 -11.83
CA LEU A 117 27.00 -48.05 -10.82
C LEU A 117 26.48 -48.64 -9.51
N ASN A 118 26.91 -48.06 -8.40
CA ASN A 118 26.41 -48.45 -7.08
C ASN A 118 25.04 -47.82 -6.85
N ASP A 119 24.14 -48.58 -6.23
CA ASP A 119 22.83 -48.11 -5.77
C ASP A 119 22.84 -48.09 -4.23
N PRO A 120 23.05 -46.91 -3.61
CA PRO A 120 23.12 -46.81 -2.16
C PRO A 120 21.81 -47.17 -1.45
N ALA A 121 20.66 -47.07 -2.14
CA ALA A 121 19.36 -47.37 -1.55
C ALA A 121 19.12 -48.87 -1.42
N GLU A 122 19.51 -49.64 -2.45
CA GLU A 122 19.37 -51.10 -2.48
C GLU A 122 20.61 -51.84 -1.95
N GLY A 123 21.75 -51.15 -1.83
CA GLY A 123 22.99 -51.70 -1.28
C GLY A 123 23.75 -52.65 -2.23
N ASP A 124 23.47 -52.59 -3.53
CA ASP A 124 24.05 -53.44 -4.58
C ASP A 124 24.62 -52.58 -5.73
N THR A 125 25.11 -53.23 -6.79
CA THR A 125 25.51 -52.56 -8.03
C THR A 125 24.68 -53.08 -9.20
N TYR A 126 24.34 -52.21 -10.15
CA TYR A 126 23.56 -52.57 -11.33
C TYR A 126 24.27 -52.19 -12.61
N MET A 127 24.03 -52.97 -13.66
CA MET A 127 24.57 -52.69 -14.98
C MET A 127 23.93 -51.41 -15.53
N ARG A 128 24.74 -50.36 -15.74
CA ARG A 128 24.24 -49.06 -16.21
C ARG A 128 24.38 -48.93 -17.72
N VAL A 129 25.56 -49.23 -18.26
CA VAL A 129 25.84 -49.15 -19.70
C VAL A 129 26.76 -50.30 -20.13
N THR A 130 26.52 -50.83 -21.32
CA THR A 130 27.33 -51.89 -21.94
C THR A 130 27.65 -51.54 -23.38
N GLU A 131 28.82 -51.94 -23.86
CA GLU A 131 29.26 -51.80 -25.24
C GLU A 131 29.78 -53.16 -25.75
N GLY A 132 29.24 -53.61 -26.90
CA GLY A 132 29.58 -54.92 -27.49
C GLY A 132 28.84 -56.12 -26.89
N SER A 133 27.96 -55.89 -25.91
CA SER A 133 27.08 -56.90 -25.31
C SER A 133 25.82 -57.13 -26.15
N VAL A 134 25.35 -58.37 -26.23
CA VAL A 134 24.15 -58.78 -26.98
C VAL A 134 23.08 -59.47 -26.13
N ALA A 135 23.43 -59.93 -24.93
CA ALA A 135 22.50 -60.64 -24.04
C ALA A 135 21.71 -59.67 -23.15
N ALA A 136 20.39 -59.57 -23.36
CA ALA A 136 19.52 -58.70 -22.57
C ALA A 136 19.55 -59.03 -21.06
N ARG A 137 19.74 -60.31 -20.71
CA ARG A 137 19.89 -60.76 -19.32
C ARG A 137 21.13 -60.18 -18.66
N PHE A 138 22.23 -60.06 -19.41
CA PHE A 138 23.48 -59.49 -18.90
C PHE A 138 23.37 -57.97 -18.71
N GLN A 139 22.71 -57.28 -19.64
CA GLN A 139 22.50 -55.83 -19.60
C GLN A 139 21.63 -55.35 -18.43
N GLN A 140 20.84 -56.23 -17.81
CA GLN A 140 19.93 -55.91 -16.69
C GLN A 140 20.40 -56.52 -15.36
N LEU A 141 21.62 -57.05 -15.31
CA LEU A 141 22.14 -57.75 -14.14
C LEU A 141 22.39 -56.78 -12.97
N ARG A 142 22.03 -57.21 -11.76
CA ARG A 142 22.43 -56.60 -10.49
C ARG A 142 23.31 -57.56 -9.70
N LEU A 143 24.29 -57.03 -8.99
CA LEU A 143 25.29 -57.79 -8.24
C LEU A 143 25.36 -57.26 -6.80
N GLY A 144 25.21 -58.14 -5.81
CA GLY A 144 25.46 -57.77 -4.42
C GLY A 144 26.93 -57.41 -4.18
N MET A 145 27.20 -56.64 -3.12
CA MET A 145 28.57 -56.32 -2.72
C MET A 145 29.33 -57.60 -2.32
N GLY A 146 30.48 -57.86 -2.95
CA GLY A 146 31.26 -59.10 -2.81
C GLY A 146 30.81 -60.26 -3.71
N GLU A 147 29.70 -60.14 -4.43
CA GLU A 147 29.22 -61.18 -5.37
C GLU A 147 29.80 -61.00 -6.78
N GLY A 148 30.34 -62.09 -7.34
CA GLY A 148 31.06 -62.09 -8.60
C GLY A 148 32.33 -61.22 -8.57
N LEU A 149 33.01 -61.13 -9.71
CA LEU A 149 34.20 -60.27 -9.84
C LEU A 149 33.85 -58.79 -9.64
N GLY A 150 32.69 -58.34 -10.14
CA GLY A 150 32.24 -56.96 -10.03
C GLY A 150 31.93 -56.50 -8.62
N GLY A 151 31.17 -57.30 -7.86
CA GLY A 151 30.87 -57.01 -6.46
C GLY A 151 32.13 -57.03 -5.59
N LEU A 152 33.11 -57.88 -5.89
CA LEU A 152 34.39 -57.91 -5.18
C LEU A 152 35.21 -56.64 -5.42
N VAL A 153 35.27 -56.14 -6.66
CA VAL A 153 35.92 -54.86 -6.99
C VAL A 153 35.22 -53.71 -6.25
N ALA A 154 33.88 -53.69 -6.25
CA ALA A 154 33.09 -52.67 -5.57
C ALA A 154 33.32 -52.67 -4.05
N GLN A 155 33.42 -53.85 -3.43
CA GLN A 155 33.63 -53.99 -1.99
C GLN A 155 35.06 -53.61 -1.54
N THR A 156 36.07 -53.97 -2.34
CA THR A 156 37.48 -53.86 -1.94
C THR A 156 38.17 -52.60 -2.44
N ALA A 157 37.55 -51.87 -3.37
CA ALA A 157 38.13 -50.73 -4.07
C ALA A 157 39.48 -51.05 -4.75
N ARG A 158 39.63 -52.29 -5.26
CA ARG A 158 40.86 -52.77 -5.92
C ARG A 158 40.54 -53.41 -7.27
N PRO A 159 41.46 -53.34 -8.25
CA PRO A 159 41.27 -54.02 -9.53
C PRO A 159 41.38 -55.54 -9.37
N TYR A 160 40.49 -56.28 -10.03
CA TYR A 160 40.53 -57.75 -10.12
C TYR A 160 40.45 -58.20 -11.56
N VAL A 161 41.15 -59.29 -11.87
CA VAL A 161 41.23 -59.87 -13.20
C VAL A 161 41.12 -61.38 -13.11
N THR A 162 40.41 -61.98 -14.06
CA THR A 162 40.33 -63.43 -14.28
C THR A 162 40.59 -63.73 -15.76
N ASP A 163 41.36 -64.78 -16.03
CA ASP A 163 41.63 -65.31 -17.38
C ASP A 163 40.60 -66.36 -17.80
N ASP A 164 39.93 -66.99 -16.83
CA ASP A 164 38.73 -67.82 -17.00
C ASP A 164 37.80 -67.68 -15.79
N TYR A 165 36.72 -66.92 -15.97
CA TYR A 165 35.74 -66.59 -14.94
C TYR A 165 35.16 -67.83 -14.25
N PHE A 166 34.85 -68.91 -14.98
CA PHE A 166 34.16 -70.06 -14.40
C PHE A 166 35.08 -71.00 -13.62
N GLN A 167 36.40 -70.80 -13.70
CA GLN A 167 37.42 -71.61 -13.01
C GLN A 167 38.07 -70.85 -11.83
N ASP A 168 37.60 -69.64 -11.53
CA ASP A 168 38.27 -68.75 -10.58
C ASP A 168 37.55 -68.67 -9.23
N ASP A 169 38.02 -69.48 -8.27
CA ASP A 169 37.43 -69.56 -6.93
C ASP A 169 37.71 -68.33 -6.03
N ARG A 170 38.34 -67.26 -6.53
CA ARG A 170 38.71 -66.08 -5.72
C ARG A 170 37.55 -65.13 -5.40
N PHE A 171 36.40 -65.28 -6.06
CA PHE A 171 35.21 -64.47 -5.83
C PHE A 171 33.96 -65.34 -5.72
N GLN A 172 32.88 -64.79 -5.15
CA GLN A 172 31.67 -65.56 -4.90
C GLN A 172 30.84 -65.72 -6.18
N HIS A 173 30.78 -66.95 -6.69
CA HIS A 173 29.87 -67.32 -7.77
C HIS A 173 28.41 -67.38 -7.31
N THR A 174 27.50 -66.78 -8.08
CA THR A 174 26.06 -66.86 -7.83
C THR A 174 25.32 -67.31 -9.09
N ARG A 175 24.21 -68.05 -8.90
CA ARG A 175 23.43 -68.61 -10.03
C ARG A 175 22.98 -67.54 -11.02
N THR A 176 22.61 -66.36 -10.53
CA THR A 176 22.12 -65.25 -11.36
C THR A 176 23.24 -64.61 -12.18
N ILE A 177 24.37 -64.30 -11.54
CA ILE A 177 25.52 -63.67 -12.21
C ILE A 177 26.15 -64.64 -13.21
N ASP A 178 26.38 -65.89 -12.81
CA ASP A 178 26.98 -66.91 -13.68
C ASP A 178 26.12 -67.21 -14.90
N ALA A 179 24.78 -67.20 -14.74
CA ALA A 179 23.87 -67.37 -15.87
C ALA A 179 23.95 -66.18 -16.84
N GLY A 180 24.08 -64.95 -16.35
CA GLY A 180 24.27 -63.76 -17.19
C GLY A 180 25.61 -63.76 -17.93
N VAL A 181 26.71 -64.06 -17.21
CA VAL A 181 28.07 -64.16 -17.79
C VAL A 181 28.13 -65.26 -18.85
N ARG A 182 27.48 -66.41 -18.61
CA ARG A 182 27.43 -67.53 -19.56
C ARG A 182 26.61 -67.21 -20.80
N ASP A 183 25.50 -66.49 -20.65
CA ASP A 183 24.62 -66.08 -21.75
C ASP A 183 25.32 -65.08 -22.69
N GLU A 184 26.11 -64.15 -22.14
CA GLU A 184 26.94 -63.22 -22.93
C GLU A 184 28.21 -63.89 -23.51
N GLY A 185 28.61 -65.03 -22.93
CA GLY A 185 29.78 -65.81 -23.35
C GLY A 185 31.12 -65.24 -22.90
N LEU A 186 31.14 -64.47 -21.80
CA LEU A 186 32.39 -63.88 -21.28
C LEU A 186 33.23 -64.94 -20.58
N VAL A 187 34.54 -64.91 -20.82
CA VAL A 187 35.52 -65.84 -20.25
C VAL A 187 36.56 -65.08 -19.43
N ALA A 188 37.28 -64.15 -20.05
CA ALA A 188 38.25 -63.32 -19.34
C ALA A 188 37.61 -61.97 -18.98
N ILE A 189 37.78 -61.52 -17.73
CA ILE A 189 37.18 -60.28 -17.24
C ILE A 189 38.21 -59.51 -16.40
N LEU A 190 38.38 -58.23 -16.72
CA LEU A 190 39.08 -57.24 -15.90
C LEU A 190 38.07 -56.24 -15.37
N GLY A 191 38.01 -56.05 -14.06
CA GLY A 191 37.21 -55.03 -13.39
C GLY A 191 38.10 -54.06 -12.60
N VAL A 192 37.85 -52.76 -12.75
CA VAL A 192 38.55 -51.71 -12.01
C VAL A 192 37.54 -50.76 -11.36
N PRO A 193 37.82 -50.26 -10.13
CA PRO A 193 36.87 -49.40 -9.43
C PRO A 193 36.84 -47.98 -10.03
N LEU A 194 35.65 -47.41 -10.13
CA LEU A 194 35.44 -45.98 -10.37
C LEU A 194 35.44 -45.28 -9.02
N MET A 195 36.51 -44.53 -8.74
CA MET A 195 36.75 -43.91 -7.43
C MET A 195 36.43 -42.42 -7.45
N LEU A 196 35.60 -41.98 -6.51
CA LEU A 196 35.39 -40.57 -6.19
C LEU A 196 35.88 -40.30 -4.75
N GLY A 197 37.09 -39.77 -4.64
CA GLY A 197 37.78 -39.69 -3.35
C GLY A 197 37.96 -41.08 -2.74
N PRO A 198 37.51 -41.34 -1.50
CA PRO A 198 37.58 -42.66 -0.88
C PRO A 198 36.42 -43.60 -1.25
N HIS A 199 35.43 -43.14 -2.02
CA HIS A 199 34.21 -43.90 -2.30
C HIS A 199 34.25 -44.56 -3.69
N VAL A 200 33.78 -45.80 -3.77
CA VAL A 200 33.52 -46.48 -5.05
C VAL A 200 32.14 -46.07 -5.52
N ILE A 201 32.05 -45.43 -6.69
CA ILE A 201 30.77 -45.04 -7.31
C ILE A 201 30.26 -46.08 -8.32
N GLY A 202 31.14 -47.00 -8.74
CA GLY A 202 30.83 -48.04 -9.70
C GLY A 202 32.08 -48.84 -10.09
N VAL A 203 31.93 -49.70 -11.10
CA VAL A 203 33.02 -50.53 -11.61
C VAL A 203 33.03 -50.48 -13.13
N LEU A 204 34.21 -50.27 -13.71
CA LEU A 204 34.44 -50.33 -15.15
C LEU A 204 35.07 -51.67 -15.52
N PHE A 205 34.55 -52.30 -16.55
CA PHE A 205 34.94 -53.63 -16.96
C PHE A 205 35.37 -53.69 -18.43
N ALA A 206 36.31 -54.59 -18.69
CA ALA A 206 36.68 -55.02 -20.03
C ALA A 206 36.77 -56.54 -20.05
N ALA A 207 36.13 -57.16 -21.04
CA ALA A 207 35.97 -58.61 -21.08
C ALA A 207 36.09 -59.18 -22.49
N ASP A 208 36.59 -60.42 -22.58
CA ASP A 208 36.72 -61.18 -23.82
C ASP A 208 35.96 -62.50 -23.73
N ARG A 209 35.44 -62.96 -24.87
CA ARG A 209 34.73 -64.24 -25.01
C ARG A 209 35.68 -65.44 -25.11
N ARG A 210 36.99 -65.19 -24.97
CA ARG A 210 38.07 -66.18 -24.96
C ARG A 210 38.97 -65.95 -23.77
N ALA A 211 39.66 -67.01 -23.34
CA ALA A 211 40.67 -66.89 -22.30
C ALA A 211 41.76 -65.88 -22.73
N ARG A 212 42.08 -64.95 -21.83
CA ARG A 212 43.07 -63.89 -22.04
C ARG A 212 43.72 -63.53 -20.71
N VAL A 213 45.05 -63.42 -20.73
CA VAL A 213 45.80 -62.86 -19.61
C VAL A 213 45.91 -61.35 -19.84
N PHE A 214 45.36 -60.53 -18.94
CA PHE A 214 45.60 -59.09 -18.95
C PHE A 214 46.93 -58.77 -18.25
N GLU A 215 47.83 -58.10 -18.97
CA GLU A 215 49.13 -57.70 -18.43
C GLU A 215 48.99 -56.56 -17.40
N ARG A 216 50.01 -56.37 -16.56
CA ARG A 216 49.99 -55.33 -15.49
C ARG A 216 49.80 -53.93 -16.06
N GLU A 217 50.37 -53.69 -17.22
CA GLU A 217 50.27 -52.46 -18.00
C GLU A 217 48.82 -52.19 -18.42
N GLN A 218 48.09 -53.23 -18.84
CA GLN A 218 46.67 -53.12 -19.22
C GLN A 218 45.77 -52.85 -18.02
N ILE A 219 46.05 -53.47 -16.87
CA ILE A 219 45.34 -53.21 -15.61
C ILE A 219 45.56 -51.77 -15.16
N ALA A 220 46.81 -51.29 -15.22
CA ALA A 220 47.16 -49.91 -14.88
C ALA A 220 46.54 -48.89 -15.83
N LEU A 221 46.48 -49.21 -17.13
CA LEU A 221 45.86 -48.38 -18.15
C LEU A 221 44.35 -48.22 -17.91
N LEU A 222 43.63 -49.32 -17.69
CA LEU A 222 42.20 -49.26 -17.40
C LEU A 222 41.92 -48.58 -16.05
N GLY A 223 42.75 -48.83 -15.03
CA GLY A 223 42.64 -48.14 -13.74
C GLY A 223 42.84 -46.63 -13.86
N SER A 224 43.81 -46.18 -14.66
CA SER A 224 44.02 -44.75 -14.94
C SER A 224 42.85 -44.15 -15.71
N PHE A 225 42.30 -44.89 -16.67
CA PHE A 225 41.10 -44.46 -17.40
C PHE A 225 39.87 -44.39 -16.49
N ALA A 226 39.69 -45.34 -15.57
CA ALA A 226 38.61 -45.36 -14.60
C ALA A 226 38.65 -44.16 -13.64
N ALA A 227 39.84 -43.69 -13.25
CA ALA A 227 39.99 -42.47 -12.46
C ALA A 227 39.48 -41.22 -13.22
N LEU A 228 39.80 -41.11 -14.51
CA LEU A 228 39.29 -40.02 -15.37
C LEU A 228 37.77 -40.13 -15.58
N ALA A 229 37.28 -41.34 -15.83
CA ALA A 229 35.86 -41.64 -16.00
C ALA A 229 35.05 -41.27 -14.74
N ALA A 230 35.55 -41.59 -13.55
CA ALA A 230 34.87 -41.26 -12.30
C ALA A 230 34.73 -39.73 -12.11
N ALA A 231 35.77 -38.96 -12.44
CA ALA A 231 35.71 -37.50 -12.39
C ALA A 231 34.72 -36.91 -13.42
N ALA A 232 34.65 -37.49 -14.62
CA ALA A 232 33.70 -37.07 -15.65
C ALA A 232 32.23 -37.36 -15.25
N ILE A 233 31.98 -38.53 -14.64
CA ILE A 233 30.66 -38.90 -14.12
C ILE A 233 30.22 -37.92 -13.03
N ASP A 234 31.10 -37.61 -12.08
CA ASP A 234 30.81 -36.67 -10.99
C ASP A 234 30.48 -35.26 -11.52
N THR A 235 31.26 -34.78 -12.48
CA THR A 235 31.02 -33.49 -13.13
C THR A 235 29.67 -33.44 -13.85
N ALA A 236 29.29 -34.51 -14.56
CA ALA A 236 28.01 -34.60 -15.25
C ALA A 236 26.81 -34.64 -14.29
N ASN A 237 26.95 -35.34 -13.16
CA ASN A 237 25.95 -35.37 -12.09
C ASN A 237 25.75 -33.97 -11.48
N LEU A 238 26.85 -33.31 -11.08
CA LEU A 238 26.79 -31.98 -10.47
C LEU A 238 26.20 -30.92 -11.42
N LEU A 239 26.53 -30.99 -12.72
CA LEU A 239 25.95 -30.11 -13.73
C LEU A 239 24.44 -30.32 -13.90
N THR A 240 23.97 -31.56 -13.79
CA THR A 240 22.54 -31.88 -13.87
C THR A 240 21.80 -31.32 -12.66
N GLU A 241 22.29 -31.59 -11.44
CA GLU A 241 21.70 -31.10 -10.19
C GLU A 241 21.63 -29.57 -10.15
N THR A 242 22.70 -28.88 -10.56
CA THR A 242 22.75 -27.42 -10.58
C THR A 242 21.71 -26.81 -11.53
N ARG A 243 21.46 -27.45 -12.68
CA ARG A 243 20.47 -26.97 -13.65
C ARG A 243 19.04 -27.14 -13.16
N GLU A 244 18.75 -28.28 -12.53
CA GLU A 244 17.43 -28.54 -11.93
C GLU A 244 17.14 -27.52 -10.83
N ALA A 245 18.10 -27.28 -9.93
CA ALA A 245 17.98 -26.28 -8.88
C ALA A 245 17.75 -24.86 -9.44
N LEU A 246 18.43 -24.50 -10.53
CA LEU A 246 18.26 -23.19 -11.17
C LEU A 246 16.87 -23.04 -11.80
N ALA A 247 16.39 -24.08 -12.50
CA ALA A 247 15.04 -24.08 -13.09
C ALA A 247 13.94 -23.97 -12.02
N ASP A 248 14.12 -24.63 -10.87
CA ASP A 248 13.19 -24.52 -9.75
C ASP A 248 13.21 -23.13 -9.11
N LEU A 249 14.40 -22.52 -8.97
CA LEU A 249 14.55 -21.16 -8.45
C LEU A 249 13.91 -20.12 -9.39
N GLU A 250 14.08 -20.25 -10.70
CA GLU A 250 13.44 -19.38 -11.70
C GLU A 250 11.92 -19.44 -11.60
N ARG A 251 11.35 -20.65 -11.52
CA ARG A 251 9.91 -20.86 -11.35
C ARG A 251 9.39 -20.25 -10.04
N ALA A 252 10.13 -20.41 -8.94
CA ALA A 252 9.77 -19.79 -7.67
C ALA A 252 9.81 -18.26 -7.73
N ASN A 253 10.82 -17.69 -8.40
CA ASN A 253 10.96 -16.25 -8.60
C ASN A 253 9.85 -15.67 -9.48
N GLU A 254 9.43 -16.37 -10.54
CA GLU A 254 8.27 -15.97 -11.36
C GLU A 254 7.00 -15.89 -10.50
N ILE A 255 6.73 -16.91 -9.69
CA ILE A 255 5.58 -16.92 -8.77
C ILE A 255 5.64 -15.75 -7.77
N ILE A 256 6.83 -15.43 -7.24
CA ILE A 256 7.02 -14.31 -6.31
C ILE A 256 6.78 -12.97 -7.01
N ARG A 257 7.28 -12.79 -8.24
CA ARG A 257 7.08 -11.55 -9.02
C ARG A 257 5.61 -11.30 -9.33
N ASP A 258 4.88 -12.32 -9.76
CA ASP A 258 3.45 -12.23 -10.05
C ASP A 258 2.64 -11.82 -8.80
N ARG A 259 3.02 -12.29 -7.62
CA ARG A 259 2.36 -11.92 -6.36
C ARG A 259 2.75 -10.52 -5.86
N SER A 260 3.99 -10.10 -6.07
CA SER A 260 4.51 -8.83 -5.53
C SER A 260 3.93 -7.61 -6.26
N GLY A 261 3.73 -7.68 -7.59
CA GLY A 261 3.18 -6.58 -8.37
C GLY A 261 1.73 -6.20 -8.03
N VAL A 262 1.01 -7.05 -7.28
CA VAL A 262 -0.34 -6.77 -6.75
C VAL A 262 -0.27 -6.06 -5.39
N ILE A 263 0.75 -6.35 -4.59
CA ILE A 263 0.92 -5.76 -3.25
C ILE A 263 1.49 -4.33 -3.35
N GLU A 264 2.46 -4.10 -4.26
CA GLU A 264 3.08 -2.77 -4.44
C GLU A 264 2.07 -1.74 -4.93
N ARG A 265 1.26 -2.06 -5.95
CA ARG A 265 0.20 -1.15 -6.45
C ARG A 265 -0.81 -0.76 -5.37
N ALA A 266 -1.18 -1.70 -4.50
CA ALA A 266 -2.08 -1.40 -3.39
C ALA A 266 -1.43 -0.47 -2.34
N SER A 267 -0.12 -0.62 -2.08
CA SER A 267 0.62 0.22 -1.13
C SER A 267 0.78 1.65 -1.67
N ASP A 268 1.17 1.82 -2.93
CA ASP A 268 1.38 3.14 -3.55
C ASP A 268 0.11 4.00 -3.53
N VAL A 269 -1.05 3.37 -3.78
CA VAL A 269 -2.36 4.02 -3.67
C VAL A 269 -2.60 4.52 -2.25
N HIS A 270 -2.27 3.72 -1.23
CA HIS A 270 -2.45 4.13 0.17
C HIS A 270 -1.56 5.31 0.53
N ASP A 271 -0.28 5.28 0.14
CA ASP A 271 0.67 6.35 0.43
C ASP A 271 0.27 7.66 -0.27
N ARG A 272 -0.17 7.58 -1.53
CA ARG A 272 -0.64 8.75 -2.28
C ARG A 272 -1.91 9.34 -1.68
N LEU A 273 -2.85 8.51 -1.24
CA LEU A 273 -4.05 8.96 -0.55
C LEU A 273 -3.76 9.55 0.84
N ALA A 274 -2.83 8.95 1.60
CA ALA A 274 -2.40 9.47 2.90
C ALA A 274 -1.69 10.84 2.75
N GLU A 275 -0.88 11.01 1.70
CA GLU A 275 -0.23 12.28 1.41
C GLU A 275 -1.24 13.40 1.10
N LEU A 276 -2.35 13.08 0.40
CA LEU A 276 -3.43 14.04 0.19
C LEU A 276 -4.02 14.54 1.51
N VAL A 277 -4.25 13.63 2.47
CA VAL A 277 -4.72 14.02 3.81
C VAL A 277 -3.70 14.92 4.51
N LEU A 278 -2.41 14.58 4.48
CA LEU A 278 -1.35 15.35 5.14
C LEU A 278 -1.16 16.75 4.54
N ARG A 279 -1.40 16.92 3.24
CA ARG A 279 -1.35 18.22 2.56
C ARG A 279 -2.62 19.07 2.76
N GLY A 280 -3.62 18.55 3.47
CA GLY A 280 -4.90 19.24 3.68
C GLY A 280 -5.86 19.15 2.48
N GLY A 281 -5.69 18.14 1.62
CA GLY A 281 -6.59 17.86 0.51
C GLY A 281 -8.02 17.58 0.96
N GLY A 282 -8.98 17.92 0.10
CA GLY A 282 -10.40 17.65 0.29
C GLY A 282 -10.86 16.35 -0.35
N VAL A 283 -12.16 16.07 -0.18
CA VAL A 283 -12.82 14.92 -0.80
C VAL A 283 -12.67 14.92 -2.32
N HIS A 284 -12.71 16.10 -2.96
CA HIS A 284 -12.48 16.23 -4.39
C HIS A 284 -11.08 15.78 -4.83
N ASP A 285 -10.05 16.03 -4.03
CA ASP A 285 -8.68 15.63 -4.36
C ASP A 285 -8.54 14.10 -4.31
N VAL A 286 -9.18 13.46 -3.32
CA VAL A 286 -9.26 12.00 -3.23
C VAL A 286 -10.00 11.42 -4.43
N SER A 287 -11.17 11.96 -4.76
CA SER A 287 -11.94 11.52 -5.94
C SER A 287 -11.13 11.66 -7.24
N ALA A 288 -10.40 12.77 -7.41
CA ALA A 288 -9.57 13.00 -8.59
C ALA A 288 -8.39 12.02 -8.68
N ALA A 289 -7.68 11.79 -7.57
CA ALA A 289 -6.54 10.86 -7.56
C ALA A 289 -6.99 9.42 -7.86
N VAL A 290 -8.14 8.99 -7.32
CA VAL A 290 -8.67 7.65 -7.55
C VAL A 290 -9.23 7.52 -8.96
N SER A 291 -9.81 8.59 -9.51
CA SER A 291 -10.23 8.63 -10.92
C SER A 291 -9.06 8.40 -11.88
N GLU A 292 -7.89 8.99 -11.59
CA GLU A 292 -6.66 8.79 -12.36
C GLU A 292 -6.14 7.35 -12.25
N ILE A 293 -6.21 6.75 -11.06
CA ILE A 293 -5.72 5.39 -10.80
C ILE A 293 -6.62 4.32 -11.44
N LEU A 294 -7.94 4.51 -11.38
CA LEU A 294 -8.94 3.55 -11.86
C LEU A 294 -9.35 3.80 -13.32
N ASP A 295 -8.73 4.75 -14.01
CA ASP A 295 -9.08 5.18 -15.37
C ASP A 295 -10.60 5.38 -15.55
N GLY A 296 -11.23 6.10 -14.62
CA GLY A 296 -12.68 6.24 -14.55
C GLY A 296 -13.13 7.48 -13.79
N SER A 297 -14.43 7.78 -13.82
CA SER A 297 -14.99 8.94 -13.12
C SER A 297 -15.47 8.54 -11.73
N VAL A 298 -14.69 8.89 -10.70
CA VAL A 298 -15.05 8.71 -9.29
C VAL A 298 -15.60 10.01 -8.73
N GLN A 299 -16.77 9.96 -8.12
CA GLN A 299 -17.42 11.12 -7.49
C GLN A 299 -17.91 10.77 -6.10
N PHE A 300 -17.78 11.71 -5.17
CA PHE A 300 -18.45 11.63 -3.89
C PHE A 300 -19.91 12.07 -4.02
N ALA A 301 -20.82 11.25 -3.49
CA ALA A 301 -22.23 11.54 -3.38
C ALA A 301 -22.63 11.52 -1.90
N ASP A 302 -23.32 12.58 -1.45
CA ASP A 302 -23.90 12.62 -0.10
C ASP A 302 -24.90 11.47 0.08
N ALA A 303 -25.12 11.05 1.33
CA ALA A 303 -25.97 9.92 1.67
C ALA A 303 -27.40 10.00 1.08
N GLY A 304 -27.96 11.22 0.92
CA GLY A 304 -29.27 11.43 0.31
C GLY A 304 -29.31 11.39 -1.23
N THR A 305 -28.15 11.39 -1.89
CA THR A 305 -28.03 11.43 -3.36
C THR A 305 -27.43 10.15 -3.96
N ALA A 306 -26.80 9.34 -3.11
CA ALA A 306 -26.22 8.06 -3.52
C ALA A 306 -27.31 6.98 -3.74
N PRO A 307 -27.03 5.93 -4.56
CA PRO A 307 -27.99 4.86 -4.80
C PRO A 307 -28.27 4.07 -3.51
N GLY A 308 -29.44 4.28 -2.91
CA GLY A 308 -29.77 3.79 -1.56
C GLY A 308 -29.56 2.29 -1.37
N ASP A 309 -30.02 1.48 -2.31
CA ASP A 309 -29.97 0.02 -2.22
C ASP A 309 -28.51 -0.50 -2.20
N ALA A 310 -27.68 -0.01 -3.12
CA ALA A 310 -26.28 -0.39 -3.21
C ALA A 310 -25.44 0.18 -2.05
N LEU A 311 -25.81 1.37 -1.57
CA LEU A 311 -25.15 2.04 -0.45
C LEU A 311 -25.34 1.26 0.85
N GLU A 312 -26.55 0.78 1.13
CA GLU A 312 -26.82 -0.01 2.33
C GLU A 312 -26.11 -1.37 2.30
N VAL A 313 -26.06 -2.04 1.14
CA VAL A 313 -25.30 -3.29 0.99
C VAL A 313 -23.80 -3.03 1.20
N SER A 314 -23.25 -1.99 0.56
CA SER A 314 -21.84 -1.62 0.71
C SER A 314 -21.50 -1.28 2.17
N ARG A 315 -22.40 -0.59 2.87
CA ARG A 315 -22.27 -0.28 4.31
C ARG A 315 -22.28 -1.53 5.18
N ALA A 316 -23.19 -2.47 4.91
CA ALA A 316 -23.33 -3.70 5.69
C ALA A 316 -22.17 -4.67 5.49
N GLU A 317 -21.70 -4.80 4.25
CA GLU A 317 -20.62 -5.73 3.89
C GLU A 317 -19.23 -5.12 4.07
N GLY A 318 -19.11 -3.79 4.07
CA GLY A 318 -17.81 -3.10 4.13
C GLY A 318 -17.02 -3.16 2.82
N HIS A 319 -17.70 -3.49 1.71
CA HIS A 319 -17.10 -3.68 0.39
C HIS A 319 -17.72 -2.78 -0.66
N ALA A 320 -17.00 -2.50 -1.74
CA ALA A 320 -17.58 -1.83 -2.89
C ALA A 320 -18.56 -2.78 -3.60
N VAL A 321 -19.75 -2.30 -3.93
CA VAL A 321 -20.84 -3.09 -4.51
C VAL A 321 -21.16 -2.58 -5.90
N ARG A 322 -21.40 -3.49 -6.83
CA ARG A 322 -21.81 -3.15 -8.19
C ARG A 322 -23.29 -2.75 -8.22
N HIS A 323 -23.59 -1.65 -8.92
CA HIS A 323 -24.93 -1.14 -9.15
C HIS A 323 -25.09 -0.74 -10.63
N GLY A 324 -25.61 -1.64 -11.46
CA GLY A 324 -25.67 -1.46 -12.92
C GLY A 324 -24.27 -1.50 -13.54
N ASP A 325 -23.87 -0.40 -14.18
CA ASP A 325 -22.52 -0.19 -14.73
C ASP A 325 -21.61 0.60 -13.78
N ASP A 326 -22.07 0.90 -12.56
CA ASP A 326 -21.33 1.69 -11.59
C ASP A 326 -20.91 0.84 -10.38
N TRP A 327 -19.92 1.32 -9.64
CA TRP A 327 -19.49 0.76 -8.35
C TRP A 327 -19.66 1.76 -7.23
N VAL A 328 -20.20 1.31 -6.11
CA VAL A 328 -20.53 2.13 -4.94
C VAL A 328 -19.75 1.63 -3.74
N ALA A 329 -18.95 2.50 -3.13
CA ALA A 329 -18.27 2.24 -1.86
C ALA A 329 -18.78 3.20 -0.79
N ALA A 330 -19.36 2.66 0.29
CA ALA A 330 -19.90 3.43 1.38
C ALA A 330 -18.80 4.18 2.15
N VAL A 331 -19.01 5.48 2.37
CA VAL A 331 -18.16 6.33 3.21
C VAL A 331 -18.81 6.42 4.57
N THR A 332 -18.23 5.72 5.55
CA THR A 332 -18.77 5.60 6.91
C THR A 332 -17.74 5.97 7.97
N ALA A 333 -18.20 6.58 9.07
CA ALA A 333 -17.37 6.90 10.23
C ALA A 333 -18.11 6.53 11.51
N GLY A 334 -17.54 5.63 12.34
CA GLY A 334 -18.16 5.22 13.61
C GLY A 334 -19.54 4.58 13.47
N GLY A 335 -19.87 4.00 12.30
CA GLY A 335 -21.19 3.44 11.99
C GLY A 335 -22.19 4.44 11.40
N GLU A 336 -21.87 5.74 11.38
CA GLU A 336 -22.64 6.77 10.69
C GLU A 336 -22.30 6.77 9.19
N LEU A 337 -23.32 6.86 8.35
CA LEU A 337 -23.18 6.95 6.90
C LEU A 337 -23.01 8.41 6.50
N LEU A 338 -21.85 8.76 5.95
CA LEU A 338 -21.54 10.12 5.51
C LEU A 338 -21.85 10.32 4.03
N GLY A 339 -21.77 9.25 3.22
CA GLY A 339 -22.05 9.28 1.78
C GLY A 339 -21.48 8.05 1.08
N ALA A 340 -21.15 8.19 -0.20
CA ALA A 340 -20.55 7.13 -1.00
C ALA A 340 -19.54 7.69 -2.01
N LEU A 341 -18.52 6.92 -2.34
CA LEU A 341 -17.77 7.10 -3.59
C LEU A 341 -18.42 6.24 -4.67
N VAL A 342 -18.71 6.86 -5.81
CA VAL A 342 -19.34 6.22 -6.95
C VAL A 342 -18.39 6.29 -8.15
N LEU A 343 -17.92 5.13 -8.61
CA LEU A 343 -17.18 4.98 -9.86
C LEU A 343 -18.17 4.70 -10.99
N ARG A 344 -18.20 5.57 -12.00
CA ARG A 344 -19.17 5.49 -13.11
C ARG A 344 -18.63 4.72 -14.32
N GLY A 345 -19.50 3.94 -14.96
CA GLY A 345 -19.24 3.35 -16.29
C GLY A 345 -18.20 2.22 -16.34
N HIS A 346 -18.04 1.47 -15.25
CA HIS A 346 -17.13 0.35 -15.10
C HIS A 346 -17.90 -0.96 -14.82
N PRO A 347 -18.30 -1.73 -15.85
CA PRO A 347 -19.11 -2.95 -15.67
C PRO A 347 -18.34 -4.12 -15.05
N GLY A 348 -17.01 -4.08 -15.03
CA GLY A 348 -16.13 -5.04 -14.37
C GLY A 348 -14.96 -4.32 -13.72
N LEU A 349 -14.77 -4.55 -12.42
CA LEU A 349 -13.68 -4.00 -11.64
C LEU A 349 -12.89 -5.17 -11.06
N ASP A 350 -11.57 -5.17 -11.24
CA ASP A 350 -10.76 -6.24 -10.67
C ASP A 350 -10.67 -6.13 -9.13
N PRO A 351 -10.29 -7.19 -8.40
CA PRO A 351 -10.23 -7.14 -6.95
C PRO A 351 -9.23 -6.13 -6.36
N VAL A 352 -8.22 -5.70 -7.12
CA VAL A 352 -7.25 -4.67 -6.71
C VAL A 352 -7.88 -3.30 -6.83
N ASP A 353 -8.56 -3.03 -7.93
CA ASP A 353 -9.26 -1.78 -8.21
C ASP A 353 -10.47 -1.59 -7.28
N GLN A 354 -11.19 -2.68 -6.98
CA GLN A 354 -12.24 -2.69 -5.97
C GLN A 354 -11.70 -2.27 -4.59
N ARG A 355 -10.57 -2.85 -4.17
CA ARG A 355 -9.90 -2.48 -2.91
C ARG A 355 -9.37 -1.04 -2.93
N THR A 356 -8.96 -0.54 -4.08
CA THR A 356 -8.55 0.87 -4.25
C THR A 356 -9.72 1.81 -3.98
N LEU A 357 -10.91 1.52 -4.54
CA LEU A 357 -12.13 2.29 -4.29
C LEU A 357 -12.56 2.22 -2.81
N GLU A 358 -12.47 1.04 -2.18
CA GLU A 358 -12.77 0.85 -0.75
C GLU A 358 -11.82 1.64 0.16
N ARG A 359 -10.51 1.61 -0.12
CA ARG A 359 -9.50 2.40 0.61
C ARG A 359 -9.74 3.89 0.45
N ALA A 360 -10.08 4.35 -0.76
CA ALA A 360 -10.47 5.72 -1.02
C ALA A 360 -11.68 6.14 -0.19
N ALA A 361 -12.68 5.27 -0.05
CA ALA A 361 -13.86 5.54 0.77
C ALA A 361 -13.49 5.70 2.24
N MET A 362 -12.60 4.84 2.76
CA MET A 362 -12.09 4.95 4.13
C MET A 362 -11.31 6.26 4.37
N VAL A 363 -10.43 6.65 3.44
CA VAL A 363 -9.70 7.93 3.52
C VAL A 363 -10.66 9.12 3.48
N THR A 364 -11.69 9.04 2.62
CA THR A 364 -12.75 10.06 2.55
C THR A 364 -13.51 10.16 3.87
N SER A 365 -13.80 9.05 4.55
CA SER A 365 -14.41 9.05 5.88
C SER A 365 -13.57 9.80 6.89
N LEU A 366 -12.24 9.56 6.91
CA LEU A 366 -11.32 10.24 7.81
C LEU A 366 -11.28 11.74 7.55
N LEU A 367 -11.25 12.17 6.28
CA LEU A 367 -11.29 13.58 5.90
C LEU A 367 -12.58 14.28 6.35
N LEU A 368 -13.73 13.64 6.13
CA LEU A 368 -15.02 14.19 6.54
C LEU A 368 -15.14 14.26 8.06
N LEU A 369 -14.67 13.23 8.78
CA LEU A 369 -14.65 13.22 10.24
C LEU A 369 -13.75 14.33 10.80
N ALA A 370 -12.53 14.47 10.25
CA ALA A 370 -11.60 15.53 10.67
C ALA A 370 -12.18 16.92 10.43
N ARG A 371 -12.82 17.16 9.27
CA ARG A 371 -13.51 18.43 8.97
C ARG A 371 -14.65 18.71 9.93
N ARG A 372 -15.48 17.70 10.23
CA ARG A 372 -16.58 17.83 11.20
C ARG A 372 -16.05 18.16 12.59
N SER A 373 -15.05 17.42 13.08
CA SER A 373 -14.43 17.67 14.39
C SER A 373 -13.78 19.06 14.48
N ALA A 374 -13.14 19.53 13.40
CA ALA A 374 -12.59 20.87 13.34
C ALA A 374 -13.67 21.95 13.42
N SER A 375 -14.76 21.80 12.66
CA SER A 375 -15.91 22.71 12.69
C SER A 375 -16.58 22.74 14.06
N GLU A 376 -16.81 21.57 14.67
CA GLU A 376 -17.39 21.47 16.02
C GLU A 376 -16.47 22.10 17.09
N ALA A 377 -15.16 21.95 16.97
CA ALA A 377 -14.20 22.59 17.87
C ALA A 377 -14.19 24.12 17.68
N GLU A 378 -14.22 24.61 16.45
CA GLU A 378 -14.29 26.04 16.14
C GLU A 378 -15.58 26.67 16.71
N GLN A 379 -16.73 26.00 16.54
CA GLN A 379 -18.01 26.45 17.10
C GLN A 379 -17.99 26.45 18.63
N ARG A 380 -17.31 25.48 19.27
CA ARG A 380 -17.10 25.49 20.72
C ARG A 380 -16.29 26.69 21.17
N VAL A 381 -15.22 27.03 20.46
CA VAL A 381 -14.39 28.21 20.74
C VAL A 381 -15.17 29.52 20.53
N ARG A 382 -16.04 29.60 19.52
CA ARG A 382 -16.98 30.73 19.34
C ARG A 382 -17.94 30.87 20.52
N GLY A 383 -18.52 29.75 20.96
CA GLY A 383 -19.42 29.71 22.12
C GLY A 383 -18.75 30.18 23.41
N GLU A 384 -17.55 29.66 23.70
CA GLU A 384 -16.76 30.07 24.86
C GLU A 384 -16.41 31.58 24.84
N LEU A 385 -16.15 32.16 23.67
CA LEU A 385 -15.92 33.60 23.55
C LEU A 385 -17.19 34.41 23.87
N LEU A 386 -18.36 33.96 23.42
CA LEU A 386 -19.63 34.62 23.74
C LEU A 386 -20.00 34.45 25.21
N ASP A 387 -19.77 33.27 25.79
CA ASP A 387 -19.96 33.05 27.22
C ASP A 387 -19.02 33.95 28.05
N ASP A 388 -17.75 34.11 27.64
CA ASP A 388 -16.84 35.07 28.28
C ASP A 388 -17.38 36.52 28.22
N LEU A 389 -17.99 36.93 27.10
CA LEU A 389 -18.62 38.25 26.97
C LEU A 389 -19.87 38.40 27.86
N LEU A 390 -20.62 37.31 28.07
CA LEU A 390 -21.84 37.30 28.90
C LEU A 390 -21.55 37.25 30.40
N ASP A 391 -20.52 36.51 30.81
CA ASP A 391 -20.25 36.19 32.21
C ASP A 391 -19.13 37.04 32.84
N ALA A 392 -18.10 37.40 32.09
CA ALA A 392 -16.86 37.93 32.65
C ALA A 392 -16.64 39.42 32.33
N ARG A 393 -17.01 40.27 33.31
CA ARG A 393 -16.93 41.74 33.21
C ARG A 393 -15.52 42.33 33.16
N ASP A 394 -14.51 41.58 33.61
CA ASP A 394 -13.13 42.07 33.80
C ASP A 394 -12.10 41.47 32.81
N ARG A 395 -12.55 40.95 31.66
CA ARG A 395 -11.64 40.39 30.65
C ARG A 395 -10.87 41.50 29.92
N ASP A 396 -9.60 41.25 29.60
CA ASP A 396 -8.77 42.20 28.83
C ASP A 396 -9.36 42.44 27.43
N PRO A 397 -9.76 43.68 27.08
CA PRO A 397 -10.29 44.03 25.77
C PRO A 397 -9.39 43.64 24.60
N ARG A 398 -8.06 43.65 24.78
CA ARG A 398 -7.11 43.27 23.71
C ARG A 398 -7.21 41.78 23.41
N LEU A 399 -7.26 40.94 24.44
CA LEU A 399 -7.37 39.49 24.29
C LEU A 399 -8.71 39.09 23.65
N LEU A 400 -9.79 39.78 23.98
CA LEU A 400 -11.10 39.57 23.36
C LEU A 400 -11.05 39.88 21.85
N ARG A 401 -10.45 41.02 21.45
CA ARG A 401 -10.30 41.36 20.02
C ARG A 401 -9.43 40.35 19.28
N GLU A 402 -8.31 39.92 19.85
CA GLU A 402 -7.45 38.92 19.23
C GLU A 402 -8.15 37.57 19.02
N ARG A 403 -8.95 37.13 20.01
CA ARG A 403 -9.76 35.91 19.88
C ARG A 403 -10.86 36.06 18.83
N ALA A 404 -11.57 37.19 18.82
CA ALA A 404 -12.63 37.46 17.85
C ALA A 404 -12.10 37.54 16.41
N ALA A 405 -10.97 38.22 16.20
CA ALA A 405 -10.32 38.33 14.90
C ALA A 405 -9.92 36.97 14.31
N ARG A 406 -9.48 36.01 15.15
CA ARG A 406 -9.18 34.63 14.72
C ARG A 406 -10.42 33.83 14.30
N LEU A 407 -11.59 34.24 14.77
CA LEU A 407 -12.88 33.61 14.48
C LEU A 407 -13.67 34.35 13.40
N ASP A 408 -13.06 35.36 12.78
CA ASP A 408 -13.66 36.27 11.81
C ASP A 408 -14.92 36.98 12.35
N ALA A 409 -14.86 37.37 13.63
CA ALA A 409 -15.86 38.20 14.29
C ALA A 409 -15.24 39.56 14.66
N ASP A 410 -15.90 40.64 14.28
CA ASP A 410 -15.46 42.01 14.58
C ASP A 410 -16.23 42.54 15.79
N LEU A 411 -15.59 42.65 16.97
CA LEU A 411 -16.25 43.15 18.18
C LEU A 411 -16.41 44.68 18.23
N ASP A 412 -15.79 45.42 17.31
CA ASP A 412 -15.88 46.88 17.26
C ASP A 412 -17.04 47.34 16.36
N ALA A 413 -17.66 46.45 15.58
CA ALA A 413 -18.88 46.72 14.82
C ALA A 413 -20.12 46.90 15.73
N THR A 414 -21.21 47.41 15.15
CA THR A 414 -22.51 47.46 15.83
C THR A 414 -23.16 46.09 15.77
N HIS A 415 -23.62 45.57 16.91
CA HIS A 415 -24.25 44.25 17.01
C HIS A 415 -25.63 44.34 17.64
N VAL A 416 -26.40 43.28 17.47
CA VAL A 416 -27.61 43.01 18.22
C VAL A 416 -27.45 41.66 18.90
N VAL A 417 -27.84 41.59 20.18
CA VAL A 417 -27.94 40.34 20.91
C VAL A 417 -29.34 39.79 20.74
N LEU A 418 -29.43 38.55 20.25
CA LEU A 418 -30.67 37.84 20.00
C LEU A 418 -30.78 36.69 20.99
N ALA A 419 -31.88 36.63 21.73
CA ALA A 419 -32.29 35.46 22.48
C ALA A 419 -33.30 34.68 21.63
N SER A 420 -33.08 33.39 21.40
CA SER A 420 -34.00 32.55 20.63
C SER A 420 -34.36 31.27 21.36
N ARG A 421 -35.62 30.83 21.20
CA ARG A 421 -36.14 29.61 21.83
C ARG A 421 -37.14 28.92 20.91
N LEU A 422 -37.17 27.58 21.00
CA LEU A 422 -38.21 26.78 20.36
C LEU A 422 -39.52 26.96 21.12
N ASP A 423 -40.62 27.10 20.38
CA ASP A 423 -41.97 27.19 20.96
C ASP A 423 -42.63 25.83 21.15
N ALA A 424 -41.95 24.74 20.76
CA ALA A 424 -42.49 23.39 20.78
C ALA A 424 -42.83 22.91 22.20
N THR A 425 -44.06 22.41 22.35
CA THR A 425 -44.48 21.56 23.47
C THR A 425 -44.25 20.10 23.08
N ALA A 426 -43.00 19.64 23.10
CA ALA A 426 -42.73 18.22 22.87
C ALA A 426 -43.25 17.41 24.08
N ALA A 427 -44.09 16.41 23.83
CA ALA A 427 -44.57 15.49 24.85
C ALA A 427 -43.49 14.47 25.28
N ASP A 428 -42.38 14.42 24.55
CA ASP A 428 -41.27 13.47 24.69
C ASP A 428 -39.94 14.22 24.84
N ALA A 429 -39.18 13.85 25.88
CA ALA A 429 -37.89 14.46 26.24
C ALA A 429 -36.83 14.22 25.16
N ASP A 430 -36.87 13.08 24.47
CA ASP A 430 -35.89 12.75 23.42
C ASP A 430 -36.09 13.62 22.18
N HIS A 431 -37.35 13.87 21.83
CA HIS A 431 -37.72 14.77 20.74
C HIS A 431 -37.30 16.22 21.05
N GLU A 432 -37.54 16.68 22.28
CA GLU A 432 -37.11 18.00 22.73
C GLU A 432 -35.59 18.18 22.67
N ALA A 433 -34.83 17.19 23.16
CA ALA A 433 -33.38 17.21 23.11
C ALA A 433 -32.85 17.24 21.67
N ALA A 434 -33.48 16.48 20.76
CA ALA A 434 -33.13 16.50 19.33
C ALA A 434 -33.44 17.85 18.67
N ALA A 435 -34.58 18.47 18.98
CA ALA A 435 -34.94 19.79 18.47
C ALA A 435 -33.98 20.88 18.96
N ARG A 436 -33.59 20.84 20.25
CA ARG A 436 -32.58 21.76 20.81
C ARG A 436 -31.21 21.61 20.13
N ARG A 437 -30.77 20.38 19.83
CA ARG A 437 -29.53 20.14 19.06
C ARG A 437 -29.61 20.73 17.64
N ARG A 438 -30.76 20.56 16.97
CA ARG A 438 -31.01 21.17 15.65
C ARG A 438 -30.97 22.70 15.72
N LEU A 439 -31.63 23.30 16.71
CA LEU A 439 -31.59 24.76 16.94
C LEU A 439 -30.16 25.25 17.17
N TRP A 440 -29.39 24.59 18.04
CA TRP A 440 -27.99 24.94 18.29
C TRP A 440 -27.15 24.90 17.03
N SER A 441 -27.26 23.84 16.23
CA SER A 441 -26.55 23.70 14.95
C SER A 441 -26.93 24.83 13.98
N ALA A 442 -28.23 25.11 13.82
CA ALA A 442 -28.72 26.17 12.95
C ALA A 442 -28.26 27.57 13.40
N ALA A 443 -28.32 27.86 14.71
CA ALA A 443 -27.87 29.14 15.27
C ALA A 443 -26.36 29.35 15.12
N SER A 444 -25.57 28.30 15.38
CA SER A 444 -24.10 28.33 15.23
C SER A 444 -23.68 28.55 13.78
N HIS A 445 -24.35 27.88 12.84
CA HIS A 445 -24.13 28.06 11.41
C HIS A 445 -24.52 29.47 10.95
N LEU A 446 -25.68 29.97 11.38
CA LEU A 446 -26.15 31.31 11.03
C LEU A 446 -25.21 32.40 11.56
N ALA A 447 -24.72 32.26 12.79
CA ALA A 447 -23.76 33.19 13.36
C ALA A 447 -22.44 33.18 12.59
N ALA A 448 -21.86 31.99 12.34
CA ALA A 448 -20.59 31.88 11.62
C ALA A 448 -20.68 32.47 10.19
N THR A 449 -21.77 32.21 9.46
CA THR A 449 -21.98 32.77 8.10
C THR A 449 -22.21 34.27 8.08
N ARG A 450 -22.52 34.88 9.23
CA ARG A 450 -22.70 36.32 9.39
C ARG A 450 -21.61 36.98 10.24
N HIS A 451 -20.45 36.34 10.39
CA HIS A 451 -19.32 36.90 11.16
C HIS A 451 -19.71 37.24 12.61
N GLY A 452 -20.64 36.46 13.18
CA GLY A 452 -21.16 36.62 14.53
C GLY A 452 -20.80 35.44 15.45
N LEU A 453 -21.30 35.49 16.68
CA LEU A 453 -21.10 34.45 17.69
C LEU A 453 -22.43 33.81 18.11
N ALA A 454 -22.41 32.57 18.55
CA ALA A 454 -23.57 31.89 19.14
C ALA A 454 -23.15 31.04 20.35
N ALA A 455 -24.04 30.95 21.35
CA ALA A 455 -23.89 30.07 22.51
C ALA A 455 -25.25 29.47 22.91
N ALA A 456 -25.23 28.32 23.59
CA ALA A 456 -26.42 27.68 24.13
C ALA A 456 -26.67 28.17 25.56
N ARG A 457 -27.86 28.73 25.84
CA ARG A 457 -28.14 29.35 27.13
C ARG A 457 -29.63 29.33 27.47
N ASP A 458 -29.96 29.07 28.74
CA ASP A 458 -31.33 29.05 29.28
C ASP A 458 -32.33 28.20 28.45
N GLY A 459 -31.91 27.03 28.00
CA GLY A 459 -32.74 26.12 27.19
C GLY A 459 -33.04 26.61 25.77
N GLY A 460 -32.41 27.69 25.33
CA GLY A 460 -32.43 28.21 23.97
C GLY A 460 -31.02 28.51 23.47
N THR A 461 -30.91 29.47 22.56
CA THR A 461 -29.63 29.95 22.04
C THR A 461 -29.55 31.46 22.12
N VAL A 462 -28.35 31.97 22.31
CA VAL A 462 -28.02 33.39 22.21
C VAL A 462 -27.15 33.59 20.97
N LEU A 463 -27.47 34.59 20.15
CA LEU A 463 -26.68 34.98 19.01
C LEU A 463 -26.24 36.43 19.16
N LEU A 464 -24.99 36.71 18.84
CA LEU A 464 -24.45 38.05 18.69
C LEU A 464 -24.17 38.27 17.21
N LEU A 465 -25.02 39.06 16.53
CA LEU A 465 -24.92 39.26 15.09
C LEU A 465 -24.61 40.73 14.77
N PRO A 466 -23.72 41.01 13.81
CA PRO A 466 -23.47 42.37 13.36
C PRO A 466 -24.71 42.95 12.67
N LEU A 467 -25.04 44.19 13.01
CA LEU A 467 -26.15 44.94 12.43
C LEU A 467 -25.66 45.68 11.18
N ARG A 468 -26.28 45.40 10.03
CA ARG A 468 -25.93 46.05 8.77
C ARG A 468 -26.39 47.51 8.77
N PRO A 469 -25.67 48.44 8.14
CA PRO A 469 -26.12 49.82 8.01
C PRO A 469 -27.50 49.90 7.35
N GLY A 470 -28.47 50.48 8.06
CA GLY A 470 -29.85 50.64 7.60
C GLY A 470 -30.83 49.54 8.03
N ASP A 471 -30.35 48.39 8.51
CA ASP A 471 -31.21 47.35 9.11
C ASP A 471 -31.59 47.75 10.55
N THR A 472 -32.80 47.40 10.99
CA THR A 472 -33.24 47.57 12.38
C THR A 472 -33.09 46.28 13.19
N ALA A 473 -33.02 46.38 14.53
CA ALA A 473 -32.99 45.22 15.40
C ALA A 473 -34.24 44.32 15.22
N THR A 474 -35.40 44.95 15.02
CA THR A 474 -36.67 44.27 14.68
C THR A 474 -36.57 43.43 13.41
N GLU A 475 -36.05 44.00 12.31
CA GLU A 475 -35.92 43.30 11.04
C GLU A 475 -34.97 42.11 11.15
N LEU A 476 -33.85 42.30 11.86
CA LEU A 476 -32.89 41.23 12.13
C LEU A 476 -33.51 40.11 12.99
N ALA A 477 -34.30 40.44 14.02
CA ALA A 477 -34.99 39.47 14.85
C ALA A 477 -35.97 38.62 14.03
N ARG A 478 -36.83 39.27 13.23
CA ARG A 478 -37.84 38.58 12.39
C ARG A 478 -37.19 37.70 11.34
N ARG A 479 -36.12 38.18 10.70
CA ARG A 479 -35.35 37.40 9.72
C ARG A 479 -34.74 36.17 10.38
N THR A 480 -34.13 36.34 11.56
CA THR A 480 -33.52 35.25 12.32
C THR A 480 -34.55 34.21 12.76
N ALA A 481 -35.72 34.63 13.28
CA ALA A 481 -36.81 33.74 13.65
C ALA A 481 -37.26 32.86 12.47
N LYS A 482 -37.44 33.47 11.30
CA LYS A 482 -37.83 32.77 10.07
C LYS A 482 -36.75 31.80 9.58
N GLU A 483 -35.49 32.21 9.58
CA GLU A 483 -34.35 31.39 9.13
C GLU A 483 -34.15 30.17 10.04
N LEU A 484 -34.12 30.37 11.36
CA LEU A 484 -34.00 29.30 12.34
C LEU A 484 -35.22 28.37 12.31
N GLY A 485 -36.43 28.93 12.20
CA GLY A 485 -37.64 28.11 12.13
C GLY A 485 -37.70 27.25 10.86
N THR A 486 -37.20 27.76 9.73
CA THR A 486 -37.08 26.98 8.49
C THR A 486 -36.06 25.85 8.63
N ALA A 487 -34.91 26.13 9.26
CA ALA A 487 -33.83 25.16 9.44
C ALA A 487 -34.18 24.03 10.42
N VAL A 488 -34.97 24.32 11.46
CA VAL A 488 -35.36 23.33 12.49
C VAL A 488 -36.71 22.66 12.18
N HIS A 489 -37.47 23.20 11.21
CA HIS A 489 -38.85 22.80 10.88
C HIS A 489 -39.86 22.98 12.03
N GLU A 490 -39.60 23.94 12.91
CA GLU A 490 -40.40 24.23 14.10
C GLU A 490 -40.46 25.76 14.31
N ALA A 491 -41.48 26.25 15.03
CA ALA A 491 -41.57 27.68 15.34
C ALA A 491 -40.45 28.09 16.32
N VAL A 492 -39.68 29.12 15.95
CA VAL A 492 -38.62 29.71 16.77
C VAL A 492 -38.96 31.16 17.03
N THR A 493 -39.15 31.52 18.30
CA THR A 493 -39.34 32.91 18.72
C THR A 493 -37.99 33.57 19.00
N VAL A 494 -37.81 34.82 18.56
CA VAL A 494 -36.55 35.56 18.74
C VAL A 494 -36.80 36.96 19.32
N GLY A 495 -36.21 37.24 20.47
CA GLY A 495 -36.18 38.58 21.05
C GLY A 495 -34.83 39.27 20.80
N ALA A 496 -34.85 40.53 20.41
CA ALA A 496 -33.66 41.33 20.13
C ALA A 496 -33.44 42.44 21.16
N SER A 497 -32.17 42.73 21.44
CA SER A 497 -31.75 43.91 22.17
C SER A 497 -31.74 45.17 21.29
N ALA A 498 -31.64 46.34 21.92
CA ALA A 498 -31.10 47.52 21.25
C ALA A 498 -29.68 47.26 20.67
N PRO A 499 -29.27 47.98 19.61
CA PRO A 499 -27.93 47.87 19.06
C PRO A 499 -26.85 48.23 20.10
N VAL A 500 -25.81 47.42 20.16
CA VAL A 500 -24.65 47.58 21.06
C VAL A 500 -23.36 47.76 20.25
N GLN A 501 -22.42 48.52 20.78
CA GLN A 501 -21.13 48.86 20.15
C GLN A 501 -19.99 48.69 21.16
N ASP A 502 -18.75 48.65 20.67
CA ASP A 502 -17.53 48.57 21.48
C ASP A 502 -17.52 47.39 22.46
N LEU A 503 -17.93 46.20 22.00
CA LEU A 503 -18.18 45.05 22.87
C LEU A 503 -16.92 44.56 23.60
N ALA A 504 -15.75 44.74 22.99
CA ALA A 504 -14.48 44.42 23.62
C ALA A 504 -14.15 45.37 24.78
N ALA A 505 -14.53 46.65 24.68
CA ALA A 505 -14.27 47.65 25.72
C ALA A 505 -15.32 47.63 26.83
N ARG A 506 -16.54 47.19 26.51
CA ARG A 506 -17.70 47.17 27.42
C ARG A 506 -18.45 45.83 27.36
N PRO A 507 -17.83 44.71 27.78
CA PRO A 507 -18.47 43.39 27.74
C PRO A 507 -19.74 43.33 28.62
N ASP A 508 -19.84 44.15 29.67
CA ASP A 508 -21.03 44.33 30.51
C ASP A 508 -22.30 44.64 29.69
N THR A 509 -22.15 45.36 28.57
CA THR A 509 -23.28 45.72 27.71
C THR A 509 -23.89 44.51 26.99
N VAL A 510 -23.10 43.45 26.76
CA VAL A 510 -23.58 42.21 26.11
C VAL A 510 -24.54 41.46 27.04
N ALA A 511 -24.23 41.40 28.33
CA ALA A 511 -25.09 40.77 29.33
C ALA A 511 -26.41 41.54 29.52
N GLU A 512 -26.36 42.87 29.55
CA GLU A 512 -27.56 43.72 29.63
C GLU A 512 -28.43 43.60 28.39
N ALA A 513 -27.81 43.61 27.20
CA ALA A 513 -28.47 43.39 25.93
C ALA A 513 -29.10 41.99 25.84
N TYR A 514 -28.42 40.95 26.32
CA TYR A 514 -29.00 39.61 26.39
C TYR A 514 -30.25 39.57 27.27
N ALA A 515 -30.20 40.19 28.46
CA ALA A 515 -31.35 40.26 29.34
C ALA A 515 -32.54 41.01 28.70
N GLU A 516 -32.27 42.05 27.91
CA GLU A 516 -33.29 42.75 27.12
C GLU A 516 -33.89 41.88 26.01
N GLY A 517 -33.05 41.17 25.25
CA GLY A 517 -33.52 40.21 24.23
C GLY A 517 -34.37 39.10 24.85
N GLN A 518 -34.00 38.57 26.02
CA GLN A 518 -34.81 37.60 26.76
C GLN A 518 -36.17 38.16 27.17
N ARG A 519 -36.24 39.40 27.67
CA ARG A 519 -37.51 40.06 28.01
C ARG A 519 -38.40 40.23 26.77
N CYS A 520 -37.84 40.62 25.63
CA CYS A 520 -38.57 40.71 24.37
C CYS A 520 -39.09 39.34 23.90
N LEU A 521 -38.27 38.30 24.02
CA LEU A 521 -38.67 36.92 23.70
C LEU A 521 -39.83 36.45 24.58
N GLU A 522 -39.75 36.64 25.90
CA GLU A 522 -40.86 36.25 26.79
C GLU A 522 -42.11 37.10 26.56
N ALA A 523 -41.97 38.38 26.21
CA ALA A 523 -43.11 39.22 25.83
C ALA A 523 -43.81 38.70 24.56
N LEU A 524 -43.08 38.27 23.52
CA LEU A 524 -43.67 37.62 22.34
C LEU A 524 -44.49 36.39 22.74
N ARG A 525 -43.92 35.53 23.59
CA ARG A 525 -44.57 34.28 24.03
C ARG A 525 -45.82 34.55 24.85
N LEU A 526 -45.77 35.48 25.81
CA LEU A 526 -46.91 35.88 26.63
C LEU A 526 -48.05 36.52 25.80
N LEU A 527 -47.71 37.22 24.73
CA LEU A 527 -48.67 37.82 23.79
C LEU A 527 -49.17 36.84 22.71
N GLY A 528 -48.72 35.58 22.74
CA GLY A 528 -49.12 34.55 21.76
C GLY A 528 -48.54 34.75 20.36
N ARG A 529 -47.46 35.54 20.22
CA ARG A 529 -46.75 35.80 18.96
C ARG A 529 -45.55 34.83 18.78
N THR A 530 -45.82 33.54 18.92
CA THR A 530 -44.78 32.50 18.77
C THR A 530 -44.32 32.37 17.31
N GLY A 531 -43.07 31.97 17.09
CA GLY A 531 -42.44 31.88 15.76
C GLY A 531 -42.12 33.24 15.11
N ASP A 532 -42.24 34.34 15.84
CA ASP A 532 -41.97 35.71 15.36
C ASP A 532 -40.70 36.29 16.00
N GLY A 533 -40.23 37.42 15.45
CA GLY A 533 -39.11 38.18 15.99
C GLY A 533 -39.49 39.62 16.35
N ALA A 534 -38.95 40.14 17.46
CA ALA A 534 -39.20 41.52 17.87
C ALA A 534 -38.08 42.11 18.74
N ALA A 535 -37.91 43.42 18.65
CA ALA A 535 -37.13 44.23 19.58
C ALA A 535 -38.06 45.05 20.50
N ALA A 536 -37.50 45.73 21.50
CA ALA A 536 -38.30 46.51 22.47
C ALA A 536 -39.24 47.53 21.81
N GLU A 537 -38.84 48.12 20.68
CA GLU A 537 -39.62 49.11 19.93
C GLU A 537 -40.92 48.56 19.30
N ASP A 538 -41.02 47.25 19.09
CA ASP A 538 -42.24 46.59 18.57
C ASP A 538 -43.38 46.51 19.59
N PHE A 539 -43.10 46.77 20.87
CA PHE A 539 -44.07 46.59 21.96
C PHE A 539 -44.70 47.90 22.45
N GLY A 540 -44.51 49.00 21.72
CA GLY A 540 -45.09 50.30 22.08
C GLY A 540 -44.67 50.74 23.48
N PHE A 541 -45.63 51.05 24.36
CA PHE A 541 -45.30 51.46 25.74
C PHE A 541 -44.68 50.34 26.58
N LEU A 542 -45.02 49.07 26.31
CA LEU A 542 -44.42 47.93 27.01
C LEU A 542 -42.92 47.85 26.72
N GLY A 543 -42.48 48.34 25.56
CA GLY A 543 -41.07 48.48 25.21
C GLY A 543 -40.26 49.27 26.24
N LEU A 544 -40.86 50.27 26.90
CA LEU A 544 -40.20 51.04 27.97
C LEU A 544 -39.92 50.22 29.23
N LEU A 545 -40.69 49.14 29.46
CA LEU A 545 -40.49 48.21 30.58
C LEU A 545 -39.54 47.07 30.21
N LEU A 546 -39.45 46.74 28.92
CA LEU A 546 -38.62 45.66 28.41
C LEU A 546 -37.17 46.14 28.14
N ALA A 547 -36.97 47.39 27.72
CA ALA A 547 -35.65 47.95 27.47
C ALA A 547 -34.81 48.15 28.75
N GLY A 548 -33.50 47.89 28.67
CA GLY A 548 -32.56 48.13 29.78
C GLY A 548 -32.38 49.62 30.09
N SER A 549 -32.27 50.44 29.05
CA SER A 549 -32.37 51.91 29.14
C SER A 549 -33.78 52.35 28.79
N ARG A 550 -34.46 53.06 29.70
CA ARG A 550 -35.80 53.60 29.46
C ARG A 550 -35.72 54.74 28.43
N ASP A 551 -35.87 54.42 27.15
CA ASP A 551 -35.91 55.38 26.02
C ASP A 551 -37.24 56.17 26.02
N ILE A 552 -37.43 57.01 27.04
CA ILE A 552 -38.62 57.85 27.20
C ILE A 552 -38.72 58.83 26.01
N SER A 553 -37.61 59.46 25.65
CA SER A 553 -37.56 60.46 24.58
C SER A 553 -37.92 59.85 23.23
N GLY A 554 -37.35 58.70 22.86
CA GLY A 554 -37.70 58.03 21.62
C GLY A 554 -39.13 57.50 21.60
N PHE A 555 -39.67 57.03 22.74
CA PHE A 555 -41.10 56.68 22.82
C PHE A 555 -42.00 57.90 22.58
N VAL A 556 -41.70 59.05 23.19
CA VAL A 556 -42.43 60.29 22.98
C VAL A 556 -42.35 60.73 21.51
N GLU A 557 -41.14 60.70 20.93
CA GLU A 557 -40.92 61.08 19.53
C GLU A 557 -41.68 60.18 18.55
N ARG A 558 -41.60 58.84 18.72
CA ARG A 558 -42.32 57.88 17.88
C ARG A 558 -43.84 57.98 18.01
N THR A 559 -44.33 58.36 19.19
CA THR A 559 -45.77 58.36 19.48
C THR A 559 -46.45 59.68 19.13
N ILE A 560 -45.83 60.82 19.47
CA ILE A 560 -46.42 62.17 19.30
C ILE A 560 -45.46 63.19 18.66
N GLY A 561 -44.23 62.81 18.29
CA GLY A 561 -43.20 63.74 17.77
C GLY A 561 -43.62 64.51 16.52
N GLN A 562 -44.40 63.89 15.63
CA GLN A 562 -45.01 64.58 14.47
C GLN A 562 -45.92 65.74 14.89
N VAL A 563 -46.66 65.59 15.99
CA VAL A 563 -47.56 66.62 16.53
C VAL A 563 -46.74 67.69 17.24
N VAL A 564 -45.73 67.31 18.03
CA VAL A 564 -44.77 68.22 18.68
C VAL A 564 -44.10 69.12 17.63
N THR A 565 -43.48 68.49 16.62
CA THR A 565 -42.79 69.18 15.53
C THR A 565 -43.74 70.11 14.75
N TYR A 566 -45.00 69.69 14.57
CA TYR A 566 -45.99 70.52 13.87
C TYR A 566 -46.36 71.75 14.68
N ASP A 567 -46.62 71.60 15.99
CA ASP A 567 -46.92 72.71 16.90
C ASP A 567 -45.75 73.70 16.95
N GLU A 568 -44.52 73.23 17.09
CA GLU A 568 -43.31 74.06 17.10
C GLU A 568 -43.12 74.85 15.79
N LYS A 569 -43.33 74.21 14.63
CA LYS A 569 -43.15 74.85 13.32
C LYS A 569 -44.28 75.80 12.93
N ARG A 570 -45.51 75.56 13.40
CA ARG A 570 -46.71 76.28 12.96
C ARG A 570 -47.30 77.19 14.04
N GLY A 571 -46.81 77.14 15.26
CA GLY A 571 -47.34 77.88 16.40
C GLY A 571 -48.79 77.48 16.73
N THR A 572 -49.10 76.18 16.63
CA THR A 572 -50.43 75.64 16.95
C THR A 572 -50.48 75.02 18.34
N ASP A 573 -51.69 74.79 18.87
CA ASP A 573 -51.89 74.14 20.17
C ASP A 573 -52.52 72.74 20.03
N LEU A 574 -52.01 71.92 19.10
CA LEU A 574 -52.55 70.58 18.87
C LEU A 574 -52.31 69.66 20.07
N LEU A 575 -51.13 69.70 20.70
CA LEU A 575 -50.81 68.92 21.91
C LEU A 575 -51.72 69.30 23.08
N LEU A 576 -51.92 70.60 23.32
CA LEU A 576 -52.82 71.10 24.37
C LEU A 576 -54.27 70.68 24.11
N THR A 577 -54.69 70.70 22.84
CA THR A 577 -56.02 70.24 22.44
C THR A 577 -56.17 68.74 22.67
N LEU A 578 -55.12 67.96 22.39
CA LEU A 578 -55.11 66.51 22.54
C LEU A 578 -55.12 66.09 24.02
N ASP A 579 -54.36 66.78 24.89
CA ASP A 579 -54.36 66.55 26.35
C ASP A 579 -55.74 66.84 26.96
N ALA A 580 -56.33 68.01 26.63
CA ALA A 580 -57.67 68.37 27.08
C ALA A 580 -58.76 67.45 26.52
N TYR A 581 -58.59 66.94 25.30
CA TYR A 581 -59.49 65.96 24.70
C TYR A 581 -59.53 64.65 25.48
N PHE A 582 -58.38 64.10 25.85
CA PHE A 582 -58.32 62.90 26.68
C PHE A 582 -58.81 63.15 28.10
N ALA A 583 -58.46 64.28 28.73
CA ALA A 583 -58.96 64.65 30.06
C ALA A 583 -60.48 64.77 30.12
N CYS A 584 -61.12 65.19 29.03
CA CYS A 584 -62.58 65.29 28.90
C CYS A 584 -63.27 63.97 28.51
N GLY A 585 -62.58 62.83 28.56
CA GLY A 585 -63.13 61.53 28.19
C GLY A 585 -63.41 61.41 26.70
N MET A 586 -62.56 62.01 25.86
CA MET A 586 -62.67 61.98 24.39
C MET A 586 -63.95 62.63 23.83
N SER A 587 -64.49 63.64 24.53
CA SER A 587 -65.70 64.39 24.12
C SER A 587 -65.34 65.78 23.54
N PRO A 588 -65.50 66.02 22.23
CA PRO A 588 -65.18 67.33 21.63
C PRO A 588 -66.00 68.48 22.22
N ALA A 589 -67.23 68.21 22.66
CA ALA A 589 -68.10 69.20 23.27
C ALA A 589 -67.53 69.70 24.61
N ARG A 590 -67.12 68.78 25.50
CA ARG A 590 -66.51 69.12 26.79
C ARG A 590 -65.12 69.76 26.62
N THR A 591 -64.35 69.28 25.65
CA THR A 591 -63.04 69.86 25.32
C THR A 591 -63.12 71.31 24.84
N LYS A 592 -64.20 71.68 24.12
CA LYS A 592 -64.39 73.08 23.73
C LYS A 592 -64.52 73.98 24.96
N ASP A 593 -65.27 73.54 25.97
CA ASP A 593 -65.59 74.33 27.16
C ASP A 593 -64.33 74.49 28.02
N GLU A 594 -63.53 73.43 28.16
CA GLU A 594 -62.23 73.47 28.85
C GLU A 594 -61.23 74.42 28.18
N LEU A 595 -61.12 74.35 26.85
CA LEU A 595 -60.16 75.15 26.07
C LEU A 595 -60.66 76.55 25.73
N HIS A 596 -61.92 76.88 26.06
CA HIS A 596 -62.56 78.15 25.72
C HIS A 596 -62.54 78.47 24.21
N VAL A 597 -62.73 77.45 23.36
CA VAL A 597 -62.76 77.59 21.89
C VAL A 597 -64.07 77.05 21.29
N HIS A 598 -64.32 77.29 20.01
CA HIS A 598 -65.49 76.73 19.33
C HIS A 598 -65.32 75.22 19.07
N VAL A 599 -66.41 74.44 19.14
CA VAL A 599 -66.38 72.98 18.93
C VAL A 599 -65.81 72.59 17.55
N ASN A 600 -66.08 73.41 16.52
CA ASN A 600 -65.51 73.23 15.19
C ASN A 600 -63.99 73.38 15.18
N THR A 601 -63.43 74.26 16.01
CA THR A 601 -61.98 74.43 16.15
C THR A 601 -61.35 73.18 16.79
N VAL A 602 -61.98 72.61 17.82
CA VAL A 602 -61.56 71.33 18.41
C VAL A 602 -61.61 70.22 17.36
N ALA A 603 -62.72 70.09 16.64
CA ALA A 603 -62.88 69.08 15.59
C ALA A 603 -61.81 69.21 14.50
N GLN A 604 -61.52 70.43 14.02
CA GLN A 604 -60.50 70.70 13.01
C GLN A 604 -59.08 70.37 13.51
N ARG A 605 -58.77 70.67 14.78
CA ARG A 605 -57.48 70.34 15.40
C ARG A 605 -57.32 68.83 15.58
N LEU A 606 -58.36 68.11 16.02
CA LEU A 606 -58.33 66.65 16.14
C LEU A 606 -58.24 65.96 14.78
N GLU A 607 -58.90 66.49 13.75
CA GLU A 607 -58.75 66.01 12.38
C GLU A 607 -57.29 66.16 11.90
N ARG A 608 -56.65 67.30 12.22
CA ARG A 608 -55.23 67.49 11.93
C ARG A 608 -54.34 66.50 12.67
N VAL A 609 -54.60 66.25 13.95
CA VAL A 609 -53.89 65.22 14.74
C VAL A 609 -54.03 63.86 14.07
N GLY A 610 -55.24 63.48 13.63
CA GLY A 610 -55.44 62.22 12.90
C GLY A 610 -54.67 62.12 11.59
N ARG A 611 -54.47 63.23 10.88
CA ARG A 611 -53.60 63.25 9.68
C ARG A 611 -52.12 63.09 10.01
N LEU A 612 -51.68 63.50 11.20
CA LEU A 612 -50.28 63.41 11.64
C LEU A 612 -49.95 62.05 12.28
N LEU A 613 -50.88 61.49 13.06
CA LEU A 613 -50.68 60.25 13.83
C LEU A 613 -51.18 58.98 13.12
N GLY A 614 -51.95 59.14 12.04
CA GLY A 614 -52.53 58.02 11.29
C GLY A 614 -54.00 57.75 11.65
N PRO A 615 -54.70 56.94 10.82
CA PRO A 615 -56.14 56.73 10.92
C PRO A 615 -56.58 55.94 12.16
N ASP A 616 -55.66 55.23 12.82
CA ASP A 616 -55.89 54.34 13.97
C ASP A 616 -55.57 54.99 15.32
N TRP A 617 -55.26 56.30 15.35
CA TRP A 617 -54.83 57.00 16.56
C TRP A 617 -55.86 56.97 17.71
N GLN A 618 -57.14 56.77 17.40
CA GLN A 618 -58.24 56.63 18.39
C GLN A 618 -58.52 55.18 18.81
N SER A 619 -57.76 54.20 18.32
CA SER A 619 -57.90 52.82 18.79
C SER A 619 -57.54 52.73 20.28
N PRO A 620 -58.12 51.78 21.04
CA PRO A 620 -57.86 51.67 22.48
C PRO A 620 -56.37 51.55 22.83
N ALA A 621 -55.61 50.77 22.05
CA ALA A 621 -54.18 50.59 22.25
C ALA A 621 -53.38 51.89 21.99
N ARG A 622 -53.62 52.55 20.85
CA ARG A 622 -52.93 53.80 20.49
C ARG A 622 -53.29 54.96 21.41
N THR A 623 -54.54 55.03 21.83
CA THR A 623 -55.02 56.05 22.77
C THR A 623 -54.27 55.99 24.10
N LEU A 624 -54.02 54.80 24.64
CA LEU A 624 -53.22 54.61 25.86
C LEU A 624 -51.79 55.11 25.67
N GLU A 625 -51.14 54.73 24.56
CA GLU A 625 -49.78 55.15 24.24
C GLU A 625 -49.66 56.67 24.11
N ILE A 626 -50.59 57.30 23.41
CA ILE A 626 -50.61 58.76 23.20
C ILE A 626 -50.83 59.47 24.54
N GLN A 627 -51.76 59.02 25.39
CA GLN A 627 -51.96 59.59 26.72
C GLN A 627 -50.71 59.47 27.60
N LEU A 628 -50.02 58.34 27.54
CA LEU A 628 -48.77 58.15 28.27
C LEU A 628 -47.66 59.07 27.73
N ALA A 629 -47.53 59.16 26.40
CA ALA A 629 -46.54 60.02 25.74
C ALA A 629 -46.77 61.50 26.07
N LEU A 630 -48.03 61.97 26.13
CA LEU A 630 -48.37 63.34 26.56
C LEU A 630 -47.92 63.61 28.00
N ARG A 631 -48.15 62.68 28.92
CA ARG A 631 -47.70 62.79 30.32
C ARG A 631 -46.18 62.80 30.44
N LEU A 632 -45.50 61.91 29.72
CA LEU A 632 -44.04 61.82 29.70
C LEU A 632 -43.42 63.07 29.09
N HIS A 633 -43.96 63.59 27.99
CA HIS A 633 -43.51 64.83 27.35
C HIS A 633 -43.63 66.03 28.30
N ARG A 634 -44.72 66.13 29.08
CA ARG A 634 -44.88 67.19 30.09
C ARG A 634 -43.84 67.10 31.20
N LEU A 635 -43.52 65.89 31.66
CA LEU A 635 -42.50 65.66 32.70
C LEU A 635 -41.09 66.00 32.21
N THR A 636 -40.78 65.74 30.95
CA THR A 636 -39.46 66.06 30.39
C THR A 636 -39.32 67.54 30.01
N SER A 637 -40.39 68.21 29.59
CA SER A 637 -40.38 69.65 29.25
C SER A 637 -40.44 70.57 30.48
N THR A 638 -40.98 70.13 31.62
CA THR A 638 -40.94 70.91 32.88
C THR A 638 -39.59 70.85 33.62
N GLY A 639 -38.67 69.98 33.20
CA GLY A 639 -37.31 69.88 33.76
C GLY A 639 -36.26 70.77 33.08
N GLN A 640 -36.61 71.57 32.07
CA GLN A 640 -35.71 72.46 31.33
C GLN A 640 -35.86 73.96 31.67
N HIS A 641 -36.50 74.29 32.81
CA HIS A 641 -36.58 75.65 33.33
C HIS A 641 -35.89 75.80 34.68
#